data_AF-A0A6V8PUU0-F1
#
_entry.id   AF-A0A6V8PUU0-F1
#
_cell.length_a   1.000
_cell.length_b   1.000
_cell.length_c   1.000
_cell.angle_alpha   90.00
_cell.angle_beta   90.00
_cell.angle_gamma   90.00
#
_symmetry.space_group_name_H-M   'P 1'
#
loop_
_entity.id
_entity.type
_entity.pdbx_description
1 polymer ?
#
loop_
_entity_poly.entity_id
_entity_poly.type
_entity_poly.pdbx_seq_one_letter_code
_entity_poly.pdbx_strand_id
1 'polypeptide(L)'
;MTYRQAALSILKSRGQPMSLKELAQKILEIKPSRSKNPVAMVQQALREREFLRFPDGKWGLEIWVLNGSVFRIVPTEEELEPGELIISHDLLCFFNHLSRRQKRAEDEPCVLLEGWDEPLAIAPTGYGLFNARILGVDKWFRHSGFEAGDSILVKVLNAEEGRFAFQREPRGERKEDLIQQLNQEFADLAYKFMGGSNYLSSFGNIIPLALAAKPHLAQYPPDPYYDILLRDRRFHIEPELPGLIRRSNAPILPRRDLTPEQELELEDWEARERLKAIFVGKDPARIPDYLDFLSEYMLYSSPDDPELTDLVHSFPLRAERLFRELLVQEPDNMDAFVRLVFLLQSQGRHQEAWREIQERLKLAPQEALVHYVHAVTLRREGDKRGALDAFRKALALDSENPGFHLAIRELEQELEEERKESKQVGRNDPCPCGSGKKYKRCCLLVDQEVRSLREATDRAIAKLGQFAYSPRFHEDLDEAFYLFWAEEYEPDELPGLSEAEQVRFAEWYLFDFPLGEGGTIVEKYLEEQGYGLSSLERRALEDRLGSSMALYEVVEVEPGRGLRVRDVFSGEEQEVKEKKGSQALVKWDLILTRIVPMGNYHVICGAIYFFPVRFKDEVLDFAKKELSKLRRKHKGATWEDLFKERGYRFNHLWMAIAEAPTLPKLVTVESHPVLFSKAIYRVYNAEEVRRRLAHIPGFELSEGEDFDEEEIQEETQLGREAAERDEGDGRRKFAQDEVTYDWLVPRKPGEGYFGTEHPKIMGYVVLKGSRLALECMSKERLEQGKALLEHHLGEYIEHLADSFQDVDAAREEWEEKQEKQEKQEKEGPRPSKSKDVSPEVQQELRRIMEEHHQKWIDQPVPALGGKTPREAVRSKRGKKKVEELLKFFENIEERRRRAGESWYDVNKLRKMLGLRE
;
A
#
# COMPACT_ATOMS: atom_id res chain seq x y z
N MET A 1 -13.89 43.91 -4.13
CA MET A 1 -14.21 43.46 -2.76
C MET A 1 -15.27 42.36 -2.80
N THR A 2 -14.93 41.15 -2.36
CA THR A 2 -15.85 40.01 -2.23
C THR A 2 -16.69 40.12 -0.94
N TYR A 3 -17.75 39.32 -0.81
CA TYR A 3 -18.54 39.23 0.44
C TYR A 3 -17.66 38.79 1.62
N ARG A 4 -16.78 37.82 1.37
CA ARG A 4 -15.72 37.36 2.26
C ARG A 4 -14.79 38.48 2.72
N GLN A 5 -14.19 39.24 1.78
CA GLN A 5 -13.31 40.37 2.11
C GLN A 5 -14.02 41.46 2.94
N ALA A 6 -15.31 41.69 2.67
CA ALA A 6 -16.14 42.59 3.48
C ALA A 6 -16.36 42.08 4.89
N ALA A 7 -16.72 40.81 5.05
CA ALA A 7 -16.87 40.17 6.36
C ALA A 7 -15.57 40.25 7.18
N LEU A 8 -14.43 39.88 6.59
CA LEU A 8 -13.11 39.98 7.22
C LEU A 8 -12.81 41.40 7.69
N SER A 9 -12.97 42.40 6.82
CA SER A 9 -12.69 43.80 7.15
C SER A 9 -13.57 44.30 8.32
N ILE A 10 -14.86 43.98 8.29
CA ILE A 10 -15.81 44.39 9.33
C ILE A 10 -15.44 43.72 10.65
N LEU A 11 -15.27 42.40 10.67
CA LEU A 11 -14.95 41.66 11.88
C LEU A 11 -13.61 42.09 12.47
N LYS A 12 -12.55 42.23 11.66
CA LYS A 12 -11.23 42.73 12.11
C LYS A 12 -11.32 44.13 12.71
N SER A 13 -12.04 45.05 12.07
CA SER A 13 -12.21 46.43 12.57
C SER A 13 -12.97 46.49 13.90
N ARG A 14 -13.92 45.59 14.11
CA ARG A 14 -14.79 45.57 15.29
C ARG A 14 -14.16 44.81 16.45
N GLY A 15 -13.35 43.78 16.17
CA GLY A 15 -12.65 42.97 17.17
C GLY A 15 -13.54 42.06 18.03
N GLN A 16 -14.80 41.83 17.65
CA GLN A 16 -15.73 40.97 18.40
C GLN A 16 -16.79 40.33 17.49
N PRO A 17 -17.37 39.17 17.87
CA PRO A 17 -18.38 38.46 17.08
C PRO A 17 -19.66 39.29 16.85
N MET A 18 -20.32 39.06 15.71
CA MET A 18 -21.53 39.77 15.30
C MET A 18 -22.66 38.80 14.96
N SER A 19 -23.92 39.19 15.21
CA SER A 19 -25.05 38.40 14.72
C SER A 19 -25.06 38.39 13.18
N LEU A 20 -25.57 37.31 12.59
CA LEU A 20 -25.68 37.20 11.13
C LEU A 20 -26.45 38.40 10.53
N LYS A 21 -27.50 38.88 11.22
CA LYS A 21 -28.32 40.00 10.77
C LYS A 21 -27.51 41.29 10.68
N GLU A 22 -26.76 41.63 11.72
CA GLU A 22 -25.94 42.85 11.76
C GLU A 22 -24.78 42.77 10.78
N LEU A 23 -24.14 41.60 10.69
CA LEU A 23 -23.01 41.38 9.80
C LEU A 23 -23.45 41.46 8.33
N ALA A 24 -24.56 40.80 7.97
CA ALA A 24 -25.12 40.86 6.63
C ALA A 24 -25.54 42.29 6.26
N GLN A 25 -26.15 43.05 7.17
CA GLN A 25 -26.50 44.45 6.92
C GLN A 25 -25.26 45.28 6.54
N LYS A 26 -24.19 45.23 7.36
CA LYS A 26 -22.96 45.98 7.09
C LYS A 26 -22.24 45.53 5.82
N ILE A 27 -22.22 44.22 5.57
CA ILE A 27 -21.64 43.69 4.33
C ILE A 27 -22.41 44.19 3.11
N LEU A 28 -23.75 44.25 3.18
CA LEU A 28 -24.60 44.70 2.08
C LEU A 28 -24.56 46.23 1.89
N GLU A 29 -24.25 47.00 2.93
CA GLU A 29 -23.93 48.44 2.83
C GLU A 29 -22.63 48.67 2.03
N ILE A 30 -21.63 47.80 2.17
CA ILE A 30 -20.36 47.88 1.43
C ILE A 30 -20.48 47.24 0.02
N LYS A 31 -21.20 46.12 -0.09
CA LYS A 31 -21.39 45.35 -1.31
C LYS A 31 -22.88 44.98 -1.51
N PRO A 32 -23.68 45.89 -2.09
CA PRO A 32 -25.09 45.64 -2.37
C PRO A 32 -25.27 44.40 -3.27
N SER A 33 -26.27 43.55 -2.97
CA SER A 33 -26.58 42.37 -3.78
C SER A 33 -27.74 42.64 -4.73
N ARG A 34 -27.69 42.01 -5.93
CA ARG A 34 -28.84 41.94 -6.86
C ARG A 34 -29.66 40.65 -6.70
N SER A 35 -29.26 39.77 -5.78
CA SER A 35 -29.94 38.49 -5.51
C SER A 35 -31.30 38.72 -4.83
N LYS A 36 -32.26 37.84 -5.11
CA LYS A 36 -33.55 37.78 -4.39
C LYS A 36 -33.39 37.40 -2.92
N ASN A 37 -32.27 36.77 -2.55
CA ASN A 37 -31.91 36.47 -1.16
C ASN A 37 -30.45 36.88 -0.88
N PRO A 38 -30.20 38.16 -0.54
CA PRO A 38 -28.86 38.68 -0.27
C PRO A 38 -28.17 38.02 0.92
N VAL A 39 -28.95 37.65 1.94
CA VAL A 39 -28.44 37.09 3.21
C VAL A 39 -27.91 35.68 3.01
N ALA A 40 -28.52 34.88 2.13
CA ALA A 40 -28.01 33.55 1.79
C ALA A 40 -26.62 33.61 1.14
N MET A 41 -26.33 34.63 0.32
CA MET A 41 -24.99 34.82 -0.27
C MET A 41 -23.95 35.17 0.79
N VAL A 42 -24.33 35.99 1.79
CA VAL A 42 -23.47 36.29 2.93
C VAL A 42 -23.24 35.03 3.77
N GLN A 43 -24.28 34.24 4.05
CA GLN A 43 -24.15 32.97 4.77
C GLN A 43 -23.20 31.99 4.05
N GLN A 44 -23.27 31.90 2.72
CA GLN A 44 -22.37 31.06 1.94
C GLN A 44 -20.91 31.52 2.07
N ALA A 45 -20.65 32.83 1.98
CA ALA A 45 -19.31 33.38 2.18
C ALA A 45 -18.76 33.17 3.60
N LEU A 46 -19.65 33.06 4.59
CA LEU A 46 -19.29 32.76 5.98
C LEU A 46 -19.04 31.27 6.24
N ARG A 47 -19.31 30.37 5.27
CA ARG A 47 -18.95 28.95 5.40
C ARG A 47 -17.47 28.67 5.10
N GLU A 48 -16.72 29.67 4.66
CA GLU A 48 -15.28 29.57 4.46
C GLU A 48 -14.53 29.41 5.81
N ARG A 49 -13.41 28.69 5.80
CA ARG A 49 -12.73 28.16 7.01
C ARG A 49 -12.33 29.20 8.06
N GLU A 50 -12.03 30.43 7.67
CA GLU A 50 -11.60 31.51 8.59
C GLU A 50 -12.69 32.09 9.50
N PHE A 51 -13.96 31.81 9.20
CA PHE A 51 -15.10 32.29 9.98
C PHE A 51 -15.60 31.19 10.90
N LEU A 52 -15.79 31.56 12.17
CA LEU A 52 -16.31 30.66 13.19
C LEU A 52 -17.70 31.11 13.63
N ARG A 53 -18.65 30.18 13.64
CA ARG A 53 -19.95 30.41 14.28
C ARG A 53 -19.85 30.02 15.75
N PHE A 54 -19.89 31.02 16.62
CA PHE A 54 -19.80 30.86 18.07
C PHE A 54 -21.06 30.18 18.64
N PRO A 55 -20.98 29.57 19.83
CA PRO A 55 -22.11 28.90 20.48
C PRO A 55 -23.34 29.81 20.70
N ASP A 56 -23.12 31.12 20.86
CA ASP A 56 -24.19 32.13 21.00
C ASP A 56 -24.86 32.49 19.65
N GLY A 57 -24.44 31.83 18.56
CA GLY A 57 -24.97 32.00 17.21
C GLY A 57 -24.36 33.16 16.43
N LYS A 58 -23.41 33.91 17.01
CA LYS A 58 -22.70 34.99 16.32
C LYS A 58 -21.55 34.47 15.47
N TRP A 59 -21.13 35.27 14.50
CA TRP A 59 -20.02 35.01 13.60
C TRP A 59 -18.81 35.85 14.01
N GLY A 60 -17.65 35.20 14.10
CA GLY A 60 -16.37 35.85 14.35
C GLY A 60 -15.25 35.17 13.57
N LEU A 61 -14.01 35.51 13.90
CA LEU A 61 -12.84 34.92 13.26
C LEU A 61 -12.30 33.77 14.10
N GLU A 62 -11.96 32.67 13.44
CA GLU A 62 -11.32 31.49 14.05
C GLU A 62 -10.04 31.88 14.83
N ILE A 63 -9.26 32.80 14.26
CA ILE A 63 -8.00 33.28 14.84
C ILE A 63 -8.16 33.87 16.26
N TRP A 64 -9.35 34.38 16.60
CA TRP A 64 -9.60 34.97 17.92
C TRP A 64 -9.64 33.94 19.05
N VAL A 65 -10.03 32.69 18.75
CA VAL A 65 -10.04 31.61 19.74
C VAL A 65 -8.73 30.83 19.75
N LEU A 66 -8.02 30.83 18.61
CA LEU A 66 -6.71 30.23 18.45
C LEU A 66 -5.60 31.04 19.15
N ASN A 67 -5.63 32.37 19.06
CA ASN A 67 -4.64 33.20 19.75
C ASN A 67 -4.72 33.08 21.28
N GLY A 68 -3.59 32.77 21.92
CA GLY A 68 -3.47 32.60 23.36
C GLY A 68 -3.84 31.21 23.86
N SER A 69 -4.33 30.31 23.00
CA SER A 69 -4.61 28.92 23.36
C SER A 69 -3.33 28.10 23.51
N VAL A 70 -3.42 27.01 24.26
CA VAL A 70 -2.33 26.08 24.52
C VAL A 70 -2.72 24.70 24.01
N PHE A 71 -1.79 23.99 23.37
CA PHE A 71 -1.94 22.63 22.84
C PHE A 71 -0.90 21.71 23.46
N ARG A 72 -1.17 20.40 23.48
CA ARG A 72 -0.21 19.39 23.93
C ARG A 72 0.32 18.60 22.73
N ILE A 73 1.63 18.45 22.66
CA ILE A 73 2.31 17.49 21.79
C ILE A 73 3.01 16.46 22.68
N VAL A 74 2.99 15.20 22.29
CA VAL A 74 3.70 14.12 22.99
C VAL A 74 4.75 13.54 22.03
N PRO A 75 6.04 13.92 22.16
CA PRO A 75 7.09 13.38 21.31
C PRO A 75 7.22 11.86 21.46
N THR A 76 7.46 11.18 20.34
CA THR A 76 7.78 9.75 20.31
C THR A 76 9.27 9.52 20.58
N GLU A 77 9.64 8.30 20.99
CA GLU A 77 11.07 7.95 21.18
C GLU A 77 11.88 8.12 19.89
N GLU A 78 11.28 7.83 18.73
CA GLU A 78 11.88 8.03 17.40
C GLU A 78 12.14 9.50 17.05
N GLU A 79 11.43 10.46 17.67
CA GLU A 79 11.61 11.90 17.46
C GLU A 79 12.63 12.50 18.43
N LEU A 80 12.76 11.92 19.63
CA LEU A 80 13.73 12.33 20.64
C LEU A 80 15.18 12.04 20.23
N GLU A 81 15.43 10.94 19.52
CA GLU A 81 16.78 10.55 19.07
C GLU A 81 17.41 11.47 17.99
N PRO A 82 16.73 11.75 16.85
CA PRO A 82 17.25 12.66 15.82
C PRO A 82 17.02 14.14 16.17
N GLY A 83 16.16 14.44 17.15
CA GLY A 83 15.71 15.79 17.49
C GLY A 83 15.01 16.48 16.33
N GLU A 84 14.12 15.71 15.70
CA GLU A 84 13.13 16.19 14.74
C GLU A 84 11.77 16.02 15.40
N LEU A 85 11.03 17.11 15.57
CA LEU A 85 9.67 17.04 16.10
C LEU A 85 8.68 17.16 14.95
N ILE A 86 7.82 16.15 14.77
CA ILE A 86 6.69 16.23 13.86
C ILE A 86 5.64 17.11 14.52
N ILE A 87 5.14 18.09 13.76
CA ILE A 87 4.08 18.94 14.23
C ILE A 87 2.75 18.17 14.09
N SER A 88 2.10 17.87 15.23
CA SER A 88 0.81 17.17 15.34
C SER A 88 -0.32 17.83 14.52
N HIS A 89 -1.34 17.05 14.12
CA HIS A 89 -2.60 17.52 13.52
C HIS A 89 -3.28 18.65 14.30
N ASP A 90 -3.08 18.68 15.61
CA ASP A 90 -3.59 19.73 16.48
C ASP A 90 -3.06 21.11 16.11
N LEU A 91 -1.88 21.16 15.46
CA LEU A 91 -1.28 22.38 14.96
C LEU A 91 -1.56 22.64 13.45
N LEU A 92 -2.14 21.67 12.71
CA LEU A 92 -2.51 21.86 11.29
C LEU A 92 -3.58 22.93 11.08
N CYS A 93 -4.48 23.13 12.06
CA CYS A 93 -5.47 24.21 11.99
C CYS A 93 -4.82 25.60 11.90
N PHE A 94 -3.58 25.77 12.38
CA PHE A 94 -2.80 27.02 12.27
C PHE A 94 -2.07 27.15 10.93
N PHE A 95 -1.62 26.04 10.32
CA PHE A 95 -0.91 26.06 9.03
C PHE A 95 -1.78 26.57 7.89
N ASN A 96 -3.10 26.41 8.00
CA ASN A 96 -4.09 26.98 7.08
C ASN A 96 -4.13 28.53 7.10
N HIS A 97 -3.69 29.17 8.19
CA HIS A 97 -3.59 30.63 8.31
C HIS A 97 -2.17 31.14 7.95
N LEU A 98 -1.16 30.32 8.17
CA LEU A 98 0.24 30.58 7.81
C LEU A 98 0.45 30.75 6.29
N SER A 99 -0.28 29.97 5.48
CA SER A 99 -0.23 30.03 4.01
C SER A 99 -0.62 31.39 3.43
N ARG A 100 -1.23 32.29 4.23
CA ARG A 100 -1.77 33.57 3.73
C ARG A 100 -0.96 34.82 4.09
N ARG A 101 0.08 34.73 4.93
CA ARG A 101 0.91 35.89 5.32
C ARG A 101 2.35 35.59 5.78
N GLN A 102 3.06 34.62 5.19
CA GLN A 102 4.53 34.56 5.29
C GLN A 102 5.23 35.70 4.51
N LYS A 103 4.87 36.96 4.80
CA LYS A 103 5.54 38.15 4.25
C LYS A 103 6.47 38.86 5.24
N ARG A 104 6.67 38.35 6.47
CA ARG A 104 7.59 38.95 7.46
C ARG A 104 8.09 37.96 8.53
N ALA A 105 8.81 36.91 8.15
CA ALA A 105 9.54 36.07 9.11
C ALA A 105 11.04 36.01 8.81
N GLU A 106 11.60 37.09 8.27
CA GLU A 106 13.06 37.20 8.07
C GLU A 106 13.79 37.80 9.29
N ASP A 107 13.08 38.27 10.33
CA ASP A 107 13.72 38.94 11.48
C ASP A 107 13.32 38.44 12.89
N GLU A 108 12.37 37.52 13.06
CA GLU A 108 11.97 37.00 14.39
C GLU A 108 11.67 35.48 14.40
N PRO A 109 12.06 34.74 15.47
CA PRO A 109 11.80 33.30 15.60
C PRO A 109 10.29 32.95 15.53
N CYS A 110 9.91 31.99 14.68
CA CYS A 110 8.53 31.44 14.66
C CYS A 110 8.23 30.58 15.91
N VAL A 111 9.26 30.01 16.53
CA VAL A 111 9.14 29.17 17.73
C VAL A 111 10.08 29.70 18.79
N LEU A 112 9.51 30.09 19.94
CA LEU A 112 10.25 30.45 21.14
C LEU A 112 10.29 29.24 22.07
N LEU A 113 11.47 28.83 22.49
CA LEU A 113 11.67 27.70 23.40
C LEU A 113 11.91 28.22 24.81
N GLU A 114 11.27 27.63 25.81
CA GLU A 114 11.54 28.00 27.21
C GLU A 114 13.01 27.74 27.55
N GLY A 115 13.68 28.77 28.06
CA GLY A 115 15.09 28.72 28.48
C GLY A 115 16.10 28.63 27.33
N TRP A 116 15.70 28.85 26.07
CA TRP A 116 16.56 28.65 24.91
C TRP A 116 16.40 29.75 23.85
N ASP A 117 17.50 30.45 23.57
CA ASP A 117 17.50 31.69 22.78
C ASP A 117 17.71 31.48 21.27
N GLU A 118 18.09 30.27 20.80
CA GLU A 118 18.28 30.02 19.36
C GLU A 118 16.93 29.76 18.65
N PRO A 119 16.60 30.47 17.55
CA PRO A 119 15.42 30.21 16.74
C PRO A 119 15.47 28.83 16.08
N LEU A 120 14.34 28.13 16.03
CA LEU A 120 14.19 26.87 15.29
C LEU A 120 13.53 27.09 13.94
N ALA A 121 13.97 26.32 12.95
CA ALA A 121 13.38 26.32 11.61
C ALA A 121 12.24 25.30 11.54
N ILE A 122 11.08 25.74 11.03
CA ILE A 122 10.01 24.85 10.60
C ILE A 122 10.29 24.49 9.13
N ALA A 123 10.55 23.21 8.87
CA ALA A 123 10.78 22.68 7.53
C ALA A 123 9.60 21.76 7.13
N PRO A 124 9.09 21.83 5.89
CA PRO A 124 8.25 20.78 5.33
C PRO A 124 9.01 19.45 5.36
N THR A 125 8.31 18.32 5.56
CA THR A 125 8.93 17.00 5.46
C THR A 125 9.09 16.61 4.00
N GLY A 126 10.23 16.91 3.39
CA GLY A 126 10.42 16.67 1.96
C GLY A 126 9.25 17.22 1.12
N TYR A 127 8.83 16.48 0.09
CA TYR A 127 7.69 16.81 -0.77
C TYR A 127 6.31 16.69 -0.11
N GLY A 128 6.23 16.25 1.15
CA GLY A 128 4.98 16.20 1.91
C GLY A 128 4.55 17.60 2.32
N LEU A 129 3.67 18.20 1.54
CA LEU A 129 3.32 19.63 1.60
C LEU A 129 2.53 20.03 2.86
N PHE A 130 2.11 19.05 3.67
CA PHE A 130 1.25 19.24 4.84
C PHE A 130 1.81 18.63 6.13
N ASN A 131 3.00 18.03 6.08
CA ASN A 131 3.71 17.59 7.27
C ASN A 131 4.85 18.59 7.51
N ALA A 132 4.85 19.23 8.69
CA ALA A 132 5.90 20.16 9.09
C ALA A 132 6.74 19.54 10.21
N ARG A 133 8.06 19.58 10.05
CA ARG A 133 9.06 19.24 11.08
C ARG A 133 9.64 20.51 11.68
N ILE A 134 9.83 20.49 12.99
CA ILE A 134 10.73 21.45 13.63
C ILE A 134 12.10 20.78 13.69
N LEU A 135 13.04 21.31 12.92
CA LEU A 135 14.40 20.78 12.84
C LEU A 135 15.28 21.42 13.92
N GLY A 136 16.19 20.63 14.50
CA GLY A 136 17.19 21.13 15.43
C GLY A 136 16.69 21.29 16.87
N VAL A 137 15.60 20.61 17.25
CA VAL A 137 15.14 20.56 18.66
C VAL A 137 16.04 19.67 19.53
N ASP A 138 16.97 18.90 18.94
CA ASP A 138 17.90 17.99 19.62
C ASP A 138 18.70 18.68 20.75
N LYS A 139 19.12 19.92 20.52
CA LYS A 139 19.86 20.69 21.54
C LYS A 139 18.96 21.08 22.71
N TRP A 140 17.72 21.47 22.41
CA TRP A 140 16.73 21.83 23.41
C TRP A 140 16.25 20.60 24.20
N PHE A 141 16.05 19.45 23.55
CA PHE A 141 15.73 18.19 24.23
C PHE A 141 16.80 17.80 25.24
N ARG A 142 18.08 17.90 24.85
CA ARG A 142 19.21 17.63 25.74
C ARG A 142 19.36 18.66 26.86
N HIS A 143 19.15 19.94 26.55
CA HIS A 143 19.23 21.01 27.54
C HIS A 143 18.12 20.91 28.60
N SER A 144 16.90 20.66 28.15
CA SER A 144 15.70 20.60 28.99
C SER A 144 15.51 19.24 29.65
N GLY A 145 16.36 18.25 29.33
CA GLY A 145 16.33 16.90 29.91
C GLY A 145 15.06 16.13 29.61
N PHE A 146 14.60 16.14 28.35
CA PHE A 146 13.41 15.40 27.93
C PHE A 146 13.58 13.89 28.13
N GLU A 147 12.54 13.26 28.68
CA GLU A 147 12.43 11.81 28.87
C GLU A 147 11.20 11.24 28.16
N ALA A 148 11.20 9.94 27.89
CA ALA A 148 10.06 9.27 27.26
C ALA A 148 8.78 9.44 28.10
N GLY A 149 7.74 9.98 27.48
CA GLY A 149 6.44 10.28 28.13
C GLY A 149 6.30 11.70 28.65
N ASP A 150 7.32 12.55 28.54
CA ASP A 150 7.16 14.00 28.65
C ASP A 150 6.29 14.53 27.51
N SER A 151 5.75 15.74 27.72
CA SER A 151 4.97 16.45 26.72
C SER A 151 5.49 17.86 26.49
N ILE A 152 5.04 18.48 25.41
CA ILE A 152 5.33 19.86 25.05
C ILE A 152 4.01 20.62 25.08
N LEU A 153 3.93 21.64 25.92
CA LEU A 153 2.87 22.63 25.88
C LEU A 153 3.22 23.70 24.85
N VAL A 154 2.39 23.80 23.82
CA VAL A 154 2.54 24.76 22.73
C VAL A 154 1.55 25.89 22.93
N LYS A 155 2.03 27.05 23.38
CA LYS A 155 1.23 28.26 23.50
C LYS A 155 1.25 29.04 22.19
N VAL A 156 0.08 29.32 21.65
CA VAL A 156 -0.09 30.14 20.45
C VAL A 156 0.03 31.60 20.83
N LEU A 157 1.12 32.25 20.45
CA LEU A 157 1.34 33.67 20.70
C LEU A 157 0.63 34.52 19.64
N ASN A 158 0.78 34.13 18.38
CA ASN A 158 0.10 34.76 17.26
C ASN A 158 -0.05 33.74 16.12
N ALA A 159 -1.27 33.23 15.93
CA ALA A 159 -1.62 32.30 14.87
C ALA A 159 -1.52 32.90 13.46
N GLU A 160 -1.73 34.23 13.28
CA GLU A 160 -1.60 34.85 11.95
C GLU A 160 -0.13 34.92 11.50
N GLU A 161 0.78 35.00 12.47
CA GLU A 161 2.23 35.09 12.25
C GLU A 161 2.94 33.74 12.46
N GLY A 162 2.19 32.69 12.85
CA GLY A 162 2.77 31.38 13.17
C GLY A 162 3.76 31.41 14.31
N ARG A 163 3.49 32.24 15.33
CA ARG A 163 4.33 32.39 16.51
C ARG A 163 3.85 31.50 17.64
N PHE A 164 4.75 30.66 18.12
CA PHE A 164 4.48 29.70 19.19
C PHE A 164 5.52 29.78 20.30
N ALA A 165 5.11 29.46 21.54
CA ALA A 165 6.01 29.25 22.66
C ALA A 165 5.92 27.80 23.12
N PHE A 166 7.06 27.12 23.23
CA PHE A 166 7.14 25.72 23.58
C PHE A 166 7.70 25.59 24.99
N GLN A 167 6.99 24.83 25.82
CA GLN A 167 7.34 24.57 27.20
C GLN A 167 7.33 23.06 27.44
N ARG A 168 8.37 22.53 28.09
CA ARG A 168 8.40 21.14 28.52
C ARG A 168 7.40 20.96 29.66
N GLU A 169 6.55 19.95 29.57
CA GLU A 169 5.70 19.45 30.65
C GLU A 169 6.18 18.04 31.00
N PRO A 170 6.95 17.88 32.09
CA PRO A 170 7.42 16.58 32.54
C PRO A 170 6.25 15.64 32.84
N ARG A 171 6.40 14.35 32.55
CA ARG A 171 5.34 13.36 32.79
C ARG A 171 4.80 13.38 34.23
N GLY A 172 5.68 13.56 35.20
CA GLY A 172 5.33 13.60 36.63
C GLY A 172 4.58 14.86 37.07
N GLU A 173 4.55 15.91 36.25
CA GLU A 173 3.87 17.18 36.53
C GLU A 173 2.50 17.29 35.84
N ARG A 174 2.17 16.32 34.97
CA ARG A 174 0.88 16.25 34.28
C ARG A 174 -0.26 16.08 35.29
N LYS A 175 -1.30 16.90 35.15
CA LYS A 175 -2.53 16.81 35.96
C LYS A 175 -3.49 15.78 35.37
N GLU A 176 -3.15 14.49 35.49
CA GLU A 176 -3.85 13.42 34.76
C GLU A 176 -5.38 13.38 35.00
N ASP A 177 -5.85 13.58 36.24
CA ASP A 177 -7.29 13.63 36.53
C ASP A 177 -8.00 14.78 35.78
N LEU A 178 -7.35 15.94 35.72
CA LEU A 178 -7.86 17.08 34.97
C LEU A 178 -7.81 16.81 33.47
N ILE A 179 -6.72 16.23 32.97
CA ILE A 179 -6.57 15.88 31.55
C ILE A 179 -7.69 14.92 31.13
N GLN A 180 -7.98 13.89 31.92
CA GLN A 180 -9.05 12.95 31.62
C GLN A 180 -10.43 13.62 31.59
N GLN A 181 -10.69 14.56 32.51
CA GLN A 181 -11.92 15.35 32.49
C GLN A 181 -12.03 16.21 31.23
N LEU A 182 -10.95 16.90 30.85
CA LEU A 182 -10.91 17.74 29.65
C LEU A 182 -11.02 16.91 28.37
N ASN A 183 -10.44 15.70 28.34
CA ASN A 183 -10.56 14.74 27.25
C ASN A 183 -12.02 14.38 27.00
N GLN A 184 -12.75 13.99 28.06
CA GLN A 184 -14.17 13.65 27.96
C GLN A 184 -15.02 14.84 27.49
N GLU A 185 -14.75 16.03 28.06
CA GLU A 185 -15.47 17.26 27.70
C GLU A 185 -15.26 17.64 26.22
N PHE A 186 -14.03 17.51 25.71
CA PHE A 186 -13.74 17.74 24.30
C PHE A 186 -14.49 16.74 23.40
N ALA A 187 -14.44 15.45 23.72
CA ALA A 187 -15.11 14.42 22.93
C ALA A 187 -16.64 14.63 22.89
N ASP A 188 -17.25 15.06 24.00
CA ASP A 188 -18.67 15.41 24.06
C ASP A 188 -19.03 16.59 23.15
N LEU A 189 -18.18 17.62 23.11
CA LEU A 189 -18.34 18.77 22.22
C LEU A 189 -18.19 18.35 20.76
N ALA A 190 -17.15 17.59 20.44
CA ALA A 190 -16.89 17.07 19.12
C ALA A 190 -18.09 16.26 18.59
N TYR A 191 -18.61 15.34 19.42
CA TYR A 191 -19.75 14.49 19.06
C TYR A 191 -21.03 15.30 18.83
N LYS A 192 -21.22 16.36 19.63
CA LYS A 192 -22.33 17.29 19.48
C LYS A 192 -22.23 18.11 18.19
N PHE A 193 -21.04 18.63 17.87
CA PHE A 193 -20.84 19.47 16.68
C PHE A 193 -20.96 18.66 15.38
N MET A 194 -20.45 17.43 15.37
CA MET A 194 -20.60 16.53 14.22
C MET A 194 -22.04 16.03 14.03
N GLY A 195 -22.82 15.90 15.11
CA GLY A 195 -24.21 15.40 15.05
C GLY A 195 -25.25 16.27 14.36
N GLY A 196 -24.90 17.47 13.91
CA GLY A 196 -25.82 18.40 13.26
C GLY A 196 -25.50 18.74 11.80
N SER A 197 -24.51 18.06 11.22
CA SER A 197 -23.86 18.48 9.96
C SER A 197 -23.58 17.27 9.06
N ASN A 198 -24.29 17.16 7.93
CA ASN A 198 -23.94 16.24 6.82
C ASN A 198 -22.71 16.73 6.01
N TYR A 199 -21.92 17.66 6.55
CA TYR A 199 -20.68 18.07 5.92
C TYR A 199 -19.51 17.31 6.54
N LEU A 200 -18.87 16.49 5.71
CA LEU A 200 -17.48 16.03 5.80
C LEU A 200 -16.53 17.24 5.88
N SER A 201 -16.60 18.00 6.97
CA SER A 201 -15.66 19.10 7.21
C SER A 201 -14.63 18.62 8.22
N SER A 202 -13.49 18.18 7.67
CA SER A 202 -12.16 18.05 8.27
C SER A 202 -12.06 18.36 9.77
N PHE A 203 -11.50 17.40 10.53
CA PHE A 203 -11.07 17.49 11.94
C PHE A 203 -10.63 18.90 12.42
N GLY A 204 -9.97 19.67 11.56
CA GLY A 204 -9.52 21.05 11.83
C GLY A 204 -10.61 22.06 12.27
N ASN A 205 -11.90 21.85 11.99
CA ASN A 205 -12.97 22.79 12.40
C ASN A 205 -13.51 22.54 13.82
N ILE A 206 -13.31 21.34 14.36
CA ILE A 206 -13.87 20.95 15.67
C ILE A 206 -13.12 21.64 16.81
N ILE A 207 -11.80 21.74 16.68
CA ILE A 207 -10.92 22.31 17.71
C ILE A 207 -11.30 23.78 17.99
N PRO A 208 -11.35 24.71 17.00
CA PRO A 208 -11.76 26.08 17.26
C PRO A 208 -13.17 26.20 17.86
N LEU A 209 -14.12 25.35 17.43
CA LEU A 209 -15.48 25.33 17.97
C LEU A 209 -15.50 24.90 19.44
N ALA A 210 -14.72 23.88 19.80
CA ALA A 210 -14.59 23.42 21.18
C ALA A 210 -13.97 24.49 22.09
N LEU A 211 -12.90 25.15 21.64
CA LEU A 211 -12.29 26.27 22.36
C LEU A 211 -13.26 27.46 22.52
N ALA A 212 -14.03 27.77 21.48
CA ALA A 212 -15.06 28.81 21.53
C ALA A 212 -16.19 28.47 22.51
N ALA A 213 -16.56 27.20 22.60
CA ALA A 213 -17.59 26.71 23.52
C ALA A 213 -17.12 26.67 24.96
N LYS A 214 -15.88 26.25 25.19
CA LYS A 214 -15.27 26.03 26.49
C LYS A 214 -13.88 26.66 26.54
N PRO A 215 -13.78 27.98 26.78
CA PRO A 215 -12.51 28.69 26.75
C PRO A 215 -11.48 28.22 27.78
N HIS A 216 -11.87 27.48 28.83
CA HIS A 216 -10.93 26.89 29.78
C HIS A 216 -10.06 25.79 29.17
N LEU A 217 -10.52 25.12 28.09
CA LEU A 217 -9.71 24.18 27.30
C LEU A 217 -8.47 24.86 26.70
N ALA A 218 -8.52 26.18 26.48
CA ALA A 218 -7.39 26.96 25.97
C ALA A 218 -6.34 27.30 27.05
N GLN A 219 -6.68 27.18 28.35
CA GLN A 219 -5.78 27.54 29.45
C GLN A 219 -4.87 26.39 29.85
N TYR A 220 -5.39 25.16 29.84
CA TYR A 220 -4.63 23.94 30.04
C TYR A 220 -5.21 22.86 29.11
N PRO A 221 -4.43 22.36 28.15
CA PRO A 221 -4.98 21.51 27.10
C PRO A 221 -5.32 20.11 27.61
N PRO A 222 -6.31 19.45 26.98
CA PRO A 222 -6.44 18.00 27.06
C PRO A 222 -5.27 17.31 26.31
N ASP A 223 -5.29 15.98 26.22
CA ASP A 223 -4.37 15.25 25.34
C ASP A 223 -4.50 15.73 23.87
N PRO A 224 -3.56 15.36 22.97
CA PRO A 224 -3.71 15.62 21.53
C PRO A 224 -5.14 15.33 21.07
N TYR A 225 -5.80 16.33 20.46
CA TYR A 225 -7.24 16.28 20.21
C TYR A 225 -7.61 15.12 19.28
N TYR A 226 -6.71 14.79 18.37
CA TYR A 226 -6.87 13.66 17.44
C TYR A 226 -6.90 12.34 18.22
N ASP A 227 -5.96 12.15 19.14
CA ASP A 227 -5.88 10.96 20.00
C ASP A 227 -7.12 10.81 20.89
N ILE A 228 -7.71 11.91 21.36
CA ILE A 228 -8.96 11.86 22.15
C ILE A 228 -10.10 11.25 21.33
N LEU A 229 -10.29 11.72 20.10
CA LEU A 229 -11.38 11.23 19.26
C LEU A 229 -11.15 9.78 18.82
N LEU A 230 -9.90 9.42 18.52
CA LEU A 230 -9.52 8.04 18.21
C LEU A 230 -9.84 7.06 19.36
N ARG A 231 -9.74 7.51 20.62
CA ARG A 231 -10.01 6.68 21.80
C ARG A 231 -11.48 6.66 22.22
N ASP A 232 -12.30 7.61 21.78
CA ASP A 232 -13.71 7.70 22.17
C ASP A 232 -14.60 6.83 21.27
N ARG A 233 -15.31 5.88 21.89
CA ARG A 233 -16.14 4.87 21.23
C ARG A 233 -17.29 5.42 20.38
N ARG A 234 -17.58 6.72 20.46
CA ARG A 234 -18.61 7.33 19.61
C ARG A 234 -18.10 7.67 18.22
N PHE A 235 -16.80 7.52 17.98
CA PHE A 235 -16.14 7.77 16.71
C PHE A 235 -15.54 6.49 16.13
N HIS A 236 -15.29 6.51 14.83
CA HIS A 236 -14.54 5.49 14.12
C HIS A 236 -13.69 6.15 13.04
N ILE A 237 -12.69 5.42 12.57
CA ILE A 237 -11.90 5.79 11.40
C ILE A 237 -12.56 5.10 10.22
N GLU A 238 -12.80 5.80 9.11
CA GLU A 238 -13.22 5.14 7.88
C GLU A 238 -12.07 4.23 7.40
N PRO A 239 -12.31 2.91 7.23
CA PRO A 239 -11.28 1.99 6.77
C PRO A 239 -10.96 2.29 5.30
N GLU A 240 -9.90 3.04 5.03
CA GLU A 240 -9.55 3.38 3.65
C GLU A 240 -8.86 2.22 2.90
N LEU A 241 -9.09 2.26 1.57
CA LEU A 241 -8.40 1.60 0.48
C LEU A 241 -6.96 1.13 0.81
N PRO A 242 -6.55 -0.07 0.36
CA PRO A 242 -5.23 -0.63 0.66
C PRO A 242 -4.10 0.30 0.19
N GLY A 243 -3.41 0.95 1.12
CA GLY A 243 -2.23 1.77 0.80
C GLY A 243 -1.79 2.80 1.86
N LEU A 244 -2.68 3.27 2.73
CA LEU A 244 -2.32 4.27 3.76
C LEU A 244 -1.79 3.62 5.05
N ILE A 245 -0.48 3.34 5.09
CA ILE A 245 0.22 3.02 6.35
C ILE A 245 0.89 4.30 6.88
N ARG A 246 0.22 4.98 7.83
CA ARG A 246 0.74 5.62 9.07
C ARG A 246 -0.23 6.72 9.52
N ARG A 247 -0.81 6.56 10.73
CA ARG A 247 -1.43 7.51 11.70
C ARG A 247 -2.09 8.84 11.27
N SER A 248 -2.07 9.33 10.03
CA SER A 248 -2.06 10.78 9.82
C SER A 248 -3.03 11.36 8.81
N ASN A 249 -4.03 10.67 8.25
CA ASN A 249 -4.96 11.37 7.32
C ASN A 249 -6.38 10.79 7.23
N ALA A 250 -6.70 9.68 7.89
CA ALA A 250 -8.01 9.07 7.76
C ALA A 250 -9.10 9.91 8.46
N PRO A 251 -10.26 10.15 7.80
CA PRO A 251 -11.35 10.92 8.37
C PRO A 251 -11.94 10.22 9.61
N ILE A 252 -12.13 10.99 10.69
CA ILE A 252 -12.80 10.51 11.91
C ILE A 252 -14.29 10.85 11.81
N LEU A 253 -15.14 9.82 11.87
CA LEU A 253 -16.59 9.94 11.69
C LEU A 253 -17.35 9.51 12.96
N PRO A 254 -18.50 10.15 13.29
CA PRO A 254 -19.37 9.69 14.36
C PRO A 254 -20.09 8.38 13.96
N ARG A 255 -20.28 7.45 14.90
CA ARG A 255 -20.97 6.16 14.69
C ARG A 255 -22.50 6.27 14.68
N ARG A 256 -23.07 7.17 13.88
CA ARG A 256 -24.52 7.47 13.92
C ARG A 256 -25.36 6.91 12.78
N ASP A 257 -24.72 6.30 11.77
CA ASP A 257 -25.38 5.89 10.53
C ASP A 257 -24.99 4.48 10.05
N LEU A 258 -24.55 3.61 10.96
CA LEU A 258 -24.17 2.23 10.63
C LEU A 258 -25.40 1.32 10.66
N THR A 259 -25.61 0.51 9.62
CA THR A 259 -26.61 -0.57 9.68
C THR A 259 -26.19 -1.64 10.69
N PRO A 260 -27.09 -2.51 11.20
CA PRO A 260 -26.72 -3.59 12.10
C PRO A 260 -25.61 -4.50 11.56
N GLU A 261 -25.54 -4.70 10.23
CA GLU A 261 -24.44 -5.43 9.58
C GLU A 261 -23.12 -4.65 9.62
N GLN A 262 -23.15 -3.33 9.41
CA GLN A 262 -21.99 -2.45 9.54
C GLN A 262 -21.57 -2.28 11.00
N GLU A 263 -22.50 -2.32 11.96
CA GLU A 263 -22.23 -2.41 13.40
C GLU A 263 -21.54 -3.73 13.74
N LEU A 264 -21.97 -4.86 13.17
CA LEU A 264 -21.30 -6.16 13.40
C LEU A 264 -19.90 -6.21 12.79
N GLU A 265 -19.71 -5.69 11.58
CA GLU A 265 -18.38 -5.58 10.95
C GLU A 265 -17.47 -4.59 11.69
N LEU A 266 -18.02 -3.47 12.19
CA LEU A 266 -17.30 -2.57 13.09
C LEU A 266 -17.04 -3.20 14.46
N GLU A 267 -17.92 -4.04 15.00
CA GLU A 267 -17.74 -4.71 16.28
C GLU A 267 -16.66 -5.79 16.20
N ASP A 268 -16.53 -6.48 15.06
CA ASP A 268 -15.48 -7.46 14.77
C ASP A 268 -14.13 -6.76 14.48
N TRP A 269 -14.17 -5.62 13.77
CA TRP A 269 -13.03 -4.72 13.63
C TRP A 269 -12.64 -4.04 14.96
N GLU A 270 -13.61 -3.68 15.80
CA GLU A 270 -13.40 -3.12 17.13
C GLU A 270 -13.01 -4.17 18.16
N ALA A 271 -13.34 -5.44 17.98
CA ALA A 271 -12.77 -6.50 18.81
C ALA A 271 -11.26 -6.55 18.55
N ARG A 272 -10.86 -6.46 17.27
CA ARG A 272 -9.46 -6.35 16.82
C ARG A 272 -8.79 -5.03 17.23
N GLU A 273 -9.50 -3.90 17.20
CA GLU A 273 -8.99 -2.59 17.64
C GLU A 273 -9.10 -2.36 19.16
N ARG A 274 -10.01 -3.03 19.88
CA ARG A 274 -10.06 -3.06 21.37
C ARG A 274 -8.94 -3.93 21.92
N LEU A 275 -8.57 -5.01 21.22
CA LEU A 275 -7.32 -5.74 21.45
C LEU A 275 -6.11 -4.81 21.30
N LYS A 276 -6.07 -3.94 20.28
CA LYS A 276 -5.04 -2.89 20.13
C LYS A 276 -5.15 -1.74 21.14
N ALA A 277 -6.34 -1.33 21.56
CA ALA A 277 -6.57 -0.19 22.46
C ALA A 277 -6.38 -0.53 23.94
N ILE A 278 -6.66 -1.77 24.37
CA ILE A 278 -6.28 -2.29 25.70
C ILE A 278 -4.74 -2.32 25.83
N PHE A 279 -4.02 -2.43 24.71
CA PHE A 279 -2.57 -2.31 24.65
C PHE A 279 -2.04 -0.90 24.90
N VAL A 280 -2.87 0.15 24.75
CA VAL A 280 -2.47 1.56 24.93
C VAL A 280 -3.05 2.16 26.22
N GLY A 281 -4.11 1.57 26.81
CA GLY A 281 -4.79 2.07 28.01
C GLY A 281 -4.56 1.22 29.27
N LYS A 282 -3.68 1.67 30.15
CA LYS A 282 -3.39 1.10 31.48
C LYS A 282 -4.60 1.18 32.45
N ASP A 283 -5.66 0.38 32.28
CA ASP A 283 -6.74 0.26 33.28
C ASP A 283 -6.75 -1.12 33.99
N PRO A 284 -6.26 -1.21 35.23
CA PRO A 284 -6.28 -2.43 36.04
C PRO A 284 -7.67 -2.86 36.54
N ALA A 285 -8.75 -2.11 36.33
CA ALA A 285 -10.05 -2.46 36.92
C ALA A 285 -10.80 -3.58 36.18
N ARG A 286 -10.41 -3.92 34.94
CA ARG A 286 -11.09 -4.92 34.08
C ARG A 286 -10.39 -6.29 34.00
N ILE A 287 -9.54 -6.59 34.98
CA ILE A 287 -8.64 -7.77 35.01
C ILE A 287 -9.34 -9.14 35.16
N PRO A 288 -10.42 -9.32 35.93
CA PRO A 288 -11.02 -10.65 36.14
C PRO A 288 -11.71 -11.21 34.89
N ASP A 289 -12.53 -10.41 34.21
CA ASP A 289 -13.23 -10.81 32.96
C ASP A 289 -12.24 -11.06 31.80
N TYR A 290 -11.05 -10.47 31.89
CA TYR A 290 -9.93 -10.65 30.96
C TYR A 290 -9.20 -11.99 31.13
N LEU A 291 -9.17 -12.58 32.33
CA LEU A 291 -8.48 -13.86 32.59
C LEU A 291 -9.26 -15.06 32.07
N ASP A 292 -10.59 -15.05 32.19
CA ASP A 292 -11.45 -16.09 31.63
C ASP A 292 -11.40 -16.06 30.09
N PHE A 293 -11.47 -14.87 29.49
CA PHE A 293 -11.32 -14.71 28.03
C PHE A 293 -9.93 -15.10 27.52
N LEU A 294 -8.85 -14.74 28.22
CA LEU A 294 -7.49 -15.10 27.81
C LEU A 294 -7.18 -16.58 27.93
N SER A 295 -7.65 -17.23 28.98
CA SER A 295 -7.45 -18.66 29.17
C SER A 295 -8.22 -19.45 28.12
N GLU A 296 -9.44 -19.04 27.78
CA GLU A 296 -10.23 -19.61 26.68
C GLU A 296 -9.58 -19.33 25.32
N TYR A 297 -9.19 -18.09 25.03
CA TYR A 297 -8.52 -17.71 23.77
C TYR A 297 -7.17 -18.41 23.58
N MET A 298 -6.36 -18.59 24.62
CA MET A 298 -5.08 -19.34 24.53
C MET A 298 -5.26 -20.85 24.35
N LEU A 299 -6.41 -21.42 24.74
CA LEU A 299 -6.75 -22.82 24.53
C LEU A 299 -7.20 -23.11 23.09
N TYR A 300 -7.71 -22.10 22.37
CA TYR A 300 -8.30 -22.25 21.02
C TYR A 300 -7.54 -21.55 19.90
N SER A 301 -6.56 -20.69 20.21
CA SER A 301 -5.81 -19.92 19.20
C SER A 301 -4.55 -20.63 18.72
N SER A 302 -4.18 -20.40 17.47
CA SER A 302 -2.99 -20.99 16.84
C SER A 302 -1.71 -20.50 17.53
N PRO A 303 -0.66 -21.34 17.66
CA PRO A 303 0.61 -20.94 18.25
C PRO A 303 1.28 -19.73 17.59
N ASP A 304 0.99 -19.51 16.30
CA ASP A 304 1.54 -18.42 15.50
C ASP A 304 0.68 -17.14 15.51
N ASP A 305 -0.29 -17.05 16.42
CA ASP A 305 -1.13 -15.86 16.56
C ASP A 305 -0.27 -14.64 16.98
N PRO A 306 -0.12 -13.63 16.10
CA PRO A 306 0.67 -12.44 16.40
C PRO A 306 0.06 -11.62 17.56
N GLU A 307 -1.26 -11.64 17.71
CA GLU A 307 -1.99 -10.90 18.74
C GLU A 307 -1.75 -11.52 20.12
N LEU A 308 -1.66 -12.85 20.19
CA LEU A 308 -1.29 -13.57 21.41
C LEU A 308 0.15 -13.27 21.84
N THR A 309 1.06 -13.15 20.87
CA THR A 309 2.48 -12.85 21.10
C THR A 309 2.66 -11.47 21.75
N ASP A 310 2.01 -10.45 21.20
CA ASP A 310 2.00 -9.09 21.76
C ASP A 310 1.40 -9.06 23.18
N LEU A 311 0.32 -9.80 23.41
CA LEU A 311 -0.36 -9.85 24.70
C LEU A 311 0.49 -10.48 25.82
N VAL A 312 1.22 -11.54 25.48
CA VAL A 312 2.18 -12.22 26.37
C VAL A 312 3.32 -11.28 26.78
N HIS A 313 3.82 -10.46 25.86
CA HIS A 313 4.86 -9.47 26.14
C HIS A 313 4.38 -8.29 26.98
N SER A 314 3.11 -7.89 26.88
CA SER A 314 2.52 -6.78 27.64
C SER A 314 2.17 -7.10 29.09
N PHE A 315 1.99 -8.39 29.45
CA PHE A 315 1.65 -8.80 30.83
C PHE A 315 2.56 -9.92 31.37
N PRO A 316 3.88 -9.70 31.44
CA PRO A 316 4.86 -10.76 31.58
C PRO A 316 4.76 -11.55 32.89
N LEU A 317 4.50 -10.89 34.02
CA LEU A 317 4.37 -11.57 35.31
C LEU A 317 3.11 -12.46 35.40
N ARG A 318 2.06 -12.14 34.64
CA ARG A 318 0.80 -12.91 34.64
C ARG A 318 0.83 -14.03 33.61
N ALA A 319 1.35 -13.76 32.42
CA ALA A 319 1.59 -14.78 31.41
C ALA A 319 2.56 -15.85 31.92
N GLU A 320 3.64 -15.46 32.61
CA GLU A 320 4.54 -16.41 33.26
C GLU A 320 3.83 -17.30 34.27
N ARG A 321 3.00 -16.72 35.15
CA ARG A 321 2.27 -17.48 36.16
C ARG A 321 1.34 -18.50 35.51
N LEU A 322 0.62 -18.11 34.45
CA LEU A 322 -0.27 -19.00 33.71
C LEU A 322 0.50 -20.13 33.04
N PHE A 323 1.59 -19.83 32.31
CA PHE A 323 2.39 -20.88 31.66
C PHE A 323 2.99 -21.85 32.68
N ARG A 324 3.42 -21.36 33.84
CA ARG A 324 3.90 -22.22 34.94
C ARG A 324 2.77 -23.08 35.52
N GLU A 325 1.57 -22.54 35.73
CA GLU A 325 0.41 -23.30 36.20
C GLU A 325 -0.02 -24.36 35.17
N LEU A 326 0.01 -24.03 33.88
CA LEU A 326 -0.29 -24.95 32.78
C LEU A 326 0.75 -26.06 32.68
N LEU A 327 2.05 -25.76 32.80
CA LEU A 327 3.12 -26.77 32.81
C LEU A 327 3.13 -27.65 34.07
N VAL A 328 2.45 -27.23 35.14
CA VAL A 328 2.20 -28.09 36.32
C VAL A 328 1.06 -29.07 36.04
N GLN A 329 0.03 -28.65 35.30
CA GLN A 329 -1.13 -29.48 34.96
C GLN A 329 -0.84 -30.42 33.79
N GLU A 330 -0.13 -29.91 32.78
CA GLU A 330 0.26 -30.59 31.54
C GLU A 330 1.78 -30.46 31.35
N PRO A 331 2.57 -31.32 32.02
CA PRO A 331 4.02 -31.23 31.96
C PRO A 331 4.61 -31.39 30.56
N ASP A 332 3.90 -32.01 29.62
CA ASP A 332 4.29 -32.24 28.23
C ASP A 332 3.82 -31.15 27.25
N ASN A 333 3.16 -30.09 27.75
CA ASN A 333 2.69 -28.99 26.92
C ASN A 333 3.87 -28.15 26.39
N MET A 334 4.28 -28.45 25.16
CA MET A 334 5.45 -27.84 24.51
C MET A 334 5.24 -26.38 24.12
N ASP A 335 4.01 -25.97 23.82
CA ASP A 335 3.67 -24.59 23.48
C ASP A 335 3.81 -23.67 24.72
N ALA A 336 3.25 -24.09 25.85
CA ALA A 336 3.40 -23.39 27.13
C ALA A 336 4.88 -23.26 27.55
N PHE A 337 5.69 -24.30 27.29
CA PHE A 337 7.13 -24.28 27.53
C PHE A 337 7.87 -23.28 26.63
N VAL A 338 7.63 -23.30 25.33
CA VAL A 338 8.26 -22.37 24.36
C VAL A 338 7.93 -20.92 24.73
N ARG A 339 6.65 -20.64 25.01
CA ARG A 339 6.17 -19.30 25.40
C ARG A 339 6.78 -18.83 26.71
N LEU A 340 6.87 -19.70 27.73
CA LEU A 340 7.52 -19.37 29.00
C LEU A 340 8.99 -18.99 28.79
N VAL A 341 9.73 -19.77 28.00
CA VAL A 341 11.16 -19.52 27.74
C VAL A 341 11.37 -18.20 27.00
N PHE A 342 10.62 -17.94 25.93
CA PHE A 342 10.73 -16.69 25.18
C PHE A 342 10.27 -15.46 25.98
N LEU A 343 9.26 -15.63 26.83
CA LEU A 343 8.83 -14.60 27.76
C LEU A 343 9.95 -14.24 28.75
N LEU A 344 10.54 -15.24 29.42
CA LEU A 344 11.65 -15.03 30.36
C LEU A 344 12.85 -14.34 29.69
N GLN A 345 13.14 -14.68 28.43
CA GLN A 345 14.19 -14.02 27.64
C GLN A 345 13.87 -12.56 27.33
N SER A 346 12.64 -12.26 26.92
CA SER A 346 12.21 -10.88 26.65
C SER A 346 12.29 -9.98 27.88
N GLN A 347 12.20 -10.56 29.08
CA GLN A 347 12.34 -9.88 30.36
C GLN A 347 13.80 -9.79 30.85
N GLY A 348 14.77 -10.20 30.04
CA GLY A 348 16.19 -10.24 30.43
C GLY A 348 16.54 -11.29 31.48
N ARG A 349 15.62 -12.21 31.82
CA ARG A 349 15.79 -13.27 32.83
C ARG A 349 16.42 -14.52 32.23
N HIS A 350 17.55 -14.35 31.56
CA HIS A 350 18.25 -15.38 30.79
C HIS A 350 18.61 -16.62 31.62
N GLN A 351 19.05 -16.45 32.88
CA GLN A 351 19.41 -17.57 33.75
C GLN A 351 18.23 -18.46 34.16
N GLU A 352 17.01 -17.91 34.19
CA GLU A 352 15.81 -18.67 34.50
C GLU A 352 15.29 -19.38 33.25
N ALA A 353 15.27 -18.69 32.11
CA ALA A 353 15.00 -19.32 30.82
C ALA A 353 15.93 -20.52 30.57
N TRP A 354 17.22 -20.37 30.86
CA TRP A 354 18.20 -21.45 30.76
C TRP A 354 17.88 -22.62 31.69
N ARG A 355 17.46 -22.36 32.93
CA ARG A 355 17.05 -23.42 33.86
C ARG A 355 15.84 -24.20 33.35
N GLU A 356 14.82 -23.51 32.84
CA GLU A 356 13.65 -24.17 32.25
C GLU A 356 14.04 -25.05 31.06
N ILE A 357 14.91 -24.56 30.17
CA ILE A 357 15.43 -25.34 29.03
C ILE A 357 16.19 -26.58 29.50
N GLN A 358 17.05 -26.46 30.52
CA GLN A 358 17.84 -27.58 31.02
C GLN A 358 16.99 -28.64 31.72
N GLU A 359 15.98 -28.23 32.49
CA GLU A 359 15.03 -29.17 33.09
C GLU A 359 14.20 -29.86 32.00
N ARG A 360 13.77 -29.12 30.96
CA ARG A 360 13.04 -29.71 29.83
C ARG A 360 13.89 -30.67 29.01
N LEU A 361 15.18 -30.38 28.77
CA LEU A 361 16.12 -31.27 28.09
C LEU A 361 16.36 -32.58 28.85
N LYS A 362 16.27 -32.58 30.19
CA LYS A 362 16.33 -33.81 30.99
C LYS A 362 15.07 -34.65 30.87
N LEU A 363 13.91 -33.99 30.82
CA LEU A 363 12.60 -34.63 30.79
C LEU A 363 12.25 -35.16 29.39
N ALA A 364 12.57 -34.41 28.34
CA ALA A 364 12.24 -34.72 26.95
C ALA A 364 13.46 -34.54 26.01
N PRO A 365 14.52 -35.36 26.17
CA PRO A 365 15.75 -35.20 25.39
C PRO A 365 15.61 -35.50 23.89
N GLN A 366 14.53 -36.19 23.49
CA GLN A 366 14.22 -36.55 22.10
C GLN A 366 13.20 -35.61 21.45
N GLU A 367 12.77 -34.56 22.15
CA GLU A 367 11.82 -33.58 21.63
C GLU A 367 12.55 -32.52 20.81
N ALA A 368 12.28 -32.46 19.50
CA ALA A 368 12.97 -31.60 18.55
C ALA A 368 12.79 -30.11 18.91
N LEU A 369 11.60 -29.73 19.37
CA LEU A 369 11.28 -28.34 19.69
C LEU A 369 12.07 -27.82 20.91
N VAL A 370 12.47 -28.69 21.85
CA VAL A 370 13.33 -28.31 22.98
C VAL A 370 14.73 -27.92 22.50
N HIS A 371 15.29 -28.67 21.55
CA HIS A 371 16.60 -28.36 20.96
C HIS A 371 16.54 -27.09 20.09
N TYR A 372 15.41 -26.83 19.43
CA TYR A 372 15.16 -25.58 18.70
C TYR A 372 15.15 -24.36 19.64
N VAL A 373 14.37 -24.41 20.72
CA VAL A 373 14.32 -23.32 21.71
C VAL A 373 15.69 -23.09 22.35
N HIS A 374 16.43 -24.16 22.64
CA HIS A 374 17.81 -24.09 23.12
C HIS A 374 18.75 -23.42 22.11
N ALA A 375 18.61 -23.72 20.82
CA ALA A 375 19.39 -23.11 19.75
C ALA A 375 19.12 -21.60 19.58
N VAL A 376 17.84 -21.20 19.57
CA VAL A 376 17.43 -19.78 19.52
C VAL A 376 17.99 -19.01 20.73
N THR A 377 17.97 -19.64 21.90
CA THR A 377 18.55 -19.08 23.13
C THR A 377 20.05 -18.84 23.00
N LEU A 378 20.81 -19.83 22.54
CA LEU A 378 22.25 -19.72 22.33
C LEU A 378 22.61 -18.67 21.27
N ARG A 379 21.82 -18.56 20.19
CA ARG A 379 22.00 -17.53 19.14
C ARG A 379 21.82 -16.13 19.73
N ARG A 380 20.81 -15.91 20.58
CA ARG A 380 20.55 -14.63 21.28
C ARG A 380 21.66 -14.26 22.27
N GLU A 381 22.24 -15.25 22.95
CA GLU A 381 23.37 -15.04 23.87
C GLU A 381 24.73 -14.85 23.16
N GLY A 382 24.74 -14.98 21.83
CA GLY A 382 25.93 -14.80 21.00
C GLY A 382 26.78 -16.06 20.82
N ASP A 383 26.41 -17.20 21.41
CA ASP A 383 27.02 -18.50 21.12
C ASP A 383 26.44 -19.11 19.84
N LYS A 384 26.79 -18.49 18.72
CA LYS A 384 26.33 -18.92 17.38
C LYS A 384 26.80 -20.32 17.00
N ARG A 385 27.90 -20.80 17.57
CA ARG A 385 28.40 -22.17 17.31
C ARG A 385 27.60 -23.19 18.10
N GLY A 386 27.35 -22.94 19.38
CA GLY A 386 26.46 -23.77 20.19
C GLY A 386 25.03 -23.81 19.63
N ALA A 387 24.54 -22.66 19.13
CA ALA A 387 23.25 -22.56 18.47
C ALA A 387 23.16 -23.46 17.23
N LEU A 388 24.20 -23.47 16.39
CA LEU A 388 24.24 -24.31 15.19
C LEU A 388 24.23 -25.81 15.53
N ASP A 389 24.95 -26.22 16.57
CA ASP A 389 24.96 -27.61 17.04
C ASP A 389 23.59 -28.02 17.62
N ALA A 390 22.90 -27.11 18.31
CA ALA A 390 21.56 -27.35 18.83
C ALA A 390 20.49 -27.38 17.72
N PHE A 391 20.57 -26.49 16.71
CA PHE A 391 19.69 -26.56 15.54
C PHE A 391 19.89 -27.86 14.75
N ARG A 392 21.13 -28.34 14.60
CA ARG A 392 21.42 -29.64 13.96
C ARG A 392 20.84 -30.82 14.74
N LYS A 393 20.80 -30.74 16.08
CA LYS A 393 20.13 -31.76 16.91
C LYS A 393 18.62 -31.72 16.74
N ALA A 394 18.01 -30.52 16.70
CA ALA A 394 16.59 -30.38 16.40
C ALA A 394 16.24 -30.99 15.03
N LEU A 395 17.05 -30.68 14.00
CA LEU A 395 16.89 -31.23 12.66
C LEU A 395 17.13 -32.75 12.59
N ALA A 396 18.02 -33.30 13.41
CA ALA A 396 18.24 -34.75 13.46
C ALA A 396 17.07 -35.51 14.09
N LEU A 397 16.29 -34.85 14.95
CA LEU A 397 15.13 -35.41 15.63
C LEU A 397 13.83 -35.23 14.81
N ASP A 398 13.75 -34.17 14.02
CA ASP A 398 12.67 -33.90 13.07
C ASP A 398 13.27 -33.36 11.76
N SER A 399 13.56 -34.28 10.83
CA SER A 399 14.27 -34.00 9.58
C SER A 399 13.44 -33.26 8.54
N GLU A 400 12.12 -33.32 8.66
CA GLU A 400 11.16 -32.78 7.71
C GLU A 400 10.73 -31.34 8.06
N ASN A 401 11.13 -30.81 9.22
CA ASN A 401 10.75 -29.48 9.66
C ASN A 401 11.47 -28.37 8.85
N PRO A 402 10.78 -27.64 7.97
CA PRO A 402 11.41 -26.63 7.12
C PRO A 402 11.96 -25.44 7.93
N GLY A 403 11.38 -25.17 9.10
CA GLY A 403 11.83 -24.11 10.00
C GLY A 403 13.27 -24.32 10.50
N PHE A 404 13.68 -25.56 10.73
CA PHE A 404 15.05 -25.86 11.20
C PHE A 404 16.08 -25.71 10.07
N HIS A 405 15.73 -26.09 8.84
CA HIS A 405 16.57 -25.87 7.66
C HIS A 405 16.78 -24.37 7.39
N LEU A 406 15.72 -23.57 7.52
CA LEU A 406 15.79 -22.11 7.36
C LEU A 406 16.66 -21.49 8.45
N ALA A 407 16.43 -21.83 9.72
CA ALA A 407 17.19 -21.28 10.85
C ALA A 407 18.70 -21.60 10.79
N ILE A 408 19.08 -22.81 10.33
CA ILE A 408 20.48 -23.17 10.09
C ILE A 408 21.08 -22.33 8.96
N ARG A 409 20.37 -22.20 7.83
CA ARG A 409 20.86 -21.42 6.68
C ARG A 409 21.04 -19.95 7.01
N GLU A 410 20.10 -19.35 7.72
CA GLU A 410 20.19 -17.96 8.20
C GLU A 410 21.39 -17.77 9.12
N LEU A 411 21.59 -18.66 10.09
CA LEU A 411 22.70 -18.55 11.02
C LEU A 411 24.06 -18.79 10.33
N GLU A 412 24.13 -19.67 9.33
CA GLU A 412 25.32 -19.86 8.49
C GLU A 412 25.60 -18.64 7.60
N GLN A 413 24.55 -17.97 7.10
CA GLN A 413 24.67 -16.70 6.39
C GLN A 413 25.14 -15.57 7.31
N GLU A 414 24.58 -15.43 8.51
CA GLU A 414 25.03 -14.46 9.51
C GLU A 414 26.51 -14.66 9.87
N LEU A 415 26.94 -15.91 10.04
CA LEU A 415 28.35 -16.23 10.32
C LEU A 415 29.26 -15.89 9.13
N GLU A 416 28.78 -16.02 7.89
CA GLU A 416 29.50 -15.63 6.68
C GLU A 416 29.47 -14.11 6.43
N GLU A 417 28.39 -13.43 6.81
CA GLU A 417 28.21 -11.99 6.76
C GLU A 417 29.03 -11.29 7.83
N GLU A 418 29.08 -11.79 9.07
CA GLU A 418 30.03 -11.31 10.09
C GLU A 418 31.47 -11.51 9.64
N ARG A 419 31.77 -12.60 8.92
CA ARG A 419 33.08 -12.82 8.30
C ARG A 419 33.37 -11.80 7.18
N LYS A 420 32.35 -11.21 6.58
CA LYS A 420 32.44 -10.15 5.54
C LYS A 420 32.42 -8.73 6.14
N GLU A 421 31.61 -8.47 7.16
CA GLU A 421 31.45 -7.19 7.88
C GLU A 421 32.59 -6.92 8.87
N SER A 422 33.19 -7.97 9.46
CA SER A 422 34.45 -7.85 10.23
C SER A 422 35.64 -7.37 9.39
N LYS A 423 35.46 -7.16 8.07
CA LYS A 423 36.30 -6.29 7.25
C LYS A 423 35.75 -4.85 7.22
N GLN A 424 35.58 -4.22 8.37
CA GLN A 424 35.41 -2.78 8.42
C GLN A 424 36.74 -2.14 7.99
N VAL A 425 36.76 -1.50 6.81
CA VAL A 425 37.95 -0.82 6.30
C VAL A 425 38.31 0.29 7.27
N GLY A 426 39.40 0.10 8.01
CA GLY A 426 39.91 1.07 8.97
C GLY A 426 40.13 2.41 8.29
N ARG A 427 39.90 3.51 9.01
CA ARG A 427 40.02 4.89 8.51
C ARG A 427 41.36 5.15 7.77
N ASN A 428 42.41 4.42 8.11
CA ASN A 428 43.75 4.52 7.52
C ASN A 428 44.09 3.43 6.50
N ASP A 429 43.20 2.46 6.28
CA ASP A 429 43.41 1.33 5.38
C ASP A 429 43.32 1.78 3.90
N PRO A 430 43.93 1.01 2.98
CA PRO A 430 43.76 1.23 1.55
C PRO A 430 42.28 1.22 1.18
N CYS A 431 41.87 2.24 0.41
CA CYS A 431 40.48 2.45 0.05
C CYS A 431 39.98 1.34 -0.90
N PRO A 432 38.83 0.71 -0.64
CA PRO A 432 38.33 -0.45 -1.40
C PRO A 432 37.92 -0.11 -2.83
N CYS A 433 37.80 1.17 -3.19
CA CYS A 433 37.55 1.61 -4.57
C CYS A 433 38.76 1.42 -5.51
N GLY A 434 39.88 0.88 -5.03
CA GLY A 434 41.07 0.62 -5.86
C GLY A 434 41.93 1.85 -6.13
N SER A 435 41.65 3.00 -5.50
CA SER A 435 42.36 4.26 -5.74
C SER A 435 43.81 4.30 -5.23
N GLY A 436 44.23 3.29 -4.45
CA GLY A 436 45.54 3.25 -3.78
C GLY A 436 45.71 4.26 -2.63
N LYS A 437 44.72 5.10 -2.35
CA LYS A 437 44.73 6.09 -1.25
C LYS A 437 44.18 5.47 0.04
N LYS A 438 44.46 6.09 1.20
CA LYS A 438 43.81 5.73 2.48
C LYS A 438 42.33 6.10 2.45
N TYR A 439 41.46 5.28 3.03
CA TYR A 439 39.99 5.46 3.03
C TYR A 439 39.54 6.88 3.46
N LYS A 440 40.17 7.44 4.51
CA LYS A 440 39.91 8.82 4.99
C LYS A 440 40.25 9.95 4.01
N ARG A 441 41.06 9.67 2.98
CA ARG A 441 41.46 10.64 1.95
C ARG A 441 40.82 10.31 0.58
N CYS A 442 39.79 9.46 0.59
CA CYS A 442 39.09 9.01 -0.60
C CYS A 442 37.59 8.90 -0.30
N CYS A 443 37.00 7.71 -0.36
CA CYS A 443 35.55 7.51 -0.27
C CYS A 443 34.89 8.05 1.01
N LEU A 444 35.60 8.17 2.14
CA LEU A 444 35.03 8.77 3.35
C LEU A 444 34.68 10.27 3.18
N LEU A 445 35.50 11.02 2.43
CA LEU A 445 35.21 12.44 2.13
C LEU A 445 34.01 12.56 1.19
N VAL A 446 33.91 11.61 0.26
CA VAL A 446 32.83 11.53 -0.71
C VAL A 446 31.50 11.17 -0.03
N ASP A 447 31.49 10.27 0.95
CA ASP A 447 30.29 9.94 1.72
C ASP A 447 29.84 11.11 2.62
N GLN A 448 30.79 11.88 3.18
CA GLN A 448 30.48 13.11 3.91
C GLN A 448 29.91 14.20 3.00
N GLU A 449 30.45 14.35 1.79
CA GLU A 449 29.98 15.31 0.78
C GLU A 449 28.60 14.92 0.22
N VAL A 450 28.35 13.63 -0.02
CA VAL A 450 27.04 13.11 -0.43
C VAL A 450 25.99 13.35 0.66
N ARG A 451 26.35 13.17 1.93
CA ARG A 451 25.45 13.47 3.06
C ARG A 451 25.15 14.96 3.16
N SER A 452 26.17 15.84 3.11
CA SER A 452 25.95 17.28 3.20
C SER A 452 25.18 17.84 2.00
N LEU A 453 25.38 17.29 0.80
CA LEU A 453 24.66 17.67 -0.41
C LEU A 453 23.19 17.22 -0.36
N ARG A 454 22.91 16.04 0.23
CA ARG A 454 21.53 15.59 0.48
C ARG A 454 20.82 16.50 1.48
N GLU A 455 21.45 16.80 2.61
CA GLU A 455 20.90 17.72 3.62
C GLU A 455 20.68 19.13 3.04
N ALA A 456 21.57 19.60 2.16
CA ALA A 456 21.41 20.86 1.44
C ALA A 456 20.27 20.81 0.42
N THR A 457 20.11 19.69 -0.29
CA THR A 457 19.00 19.47 -1.23
C THR A 457 17.67 19.54 -0.51
N ASP A 458 17.53 18.83 0.60
CA ASP A 458 16.28 18.80 1.39
C ASP A 458 15.92 20.21 1.88
N ARG A 459 16.90 20.99 2.37
CA ARG A 459 16.68 22.40 2.75
C ARG A 459 16.32 23.29 1.57
N ALA A 460 16.96 23.11 0.42
CA ALA A 460 16.68 23.92 -0.76
C ALA A 460 15.27 23.66 -1.31
N ILE A 461 14.84 22.40 -1.36
CA ILE A 461 13.48 22.01 -1.77
C ILE A 461 12.44 22.52 -0.78
N ALA A 462 12.72 22.46 0.53
CA ALA A 462 11.86 23.05 1.55
C ALA A 462 11.63 24.55 1.33
N LYS A 463 12.70 25.33 1.13
CA LYS A 463 12.61 26.77 0.88
C LYS A 463 11.91 27.08 -0.45
N LEU A 464 12.21 26.31 -1.50
CA LEU A 464 11.58 26.43 -2.81
C LEU A 464 10.07 26.15 -2.74
N GLY A 465 9.67 25.10 -2.02
CA GLY A 465 8.26 24.80 -1.74
C GLY A 465 7.57 25.98 -1.06
N GLN A 466 8.14 26.52 0.02
CA GLN A 466 7.55 27.68 0.70
C GLN A 466 7.33 28.88 -0.24
N PHE A 467 8.28 29.14 -1.13
CA PHE A 467 8.12 30.18 -2.15
C PHE A 467 6.99 29.86 -3.15
N ALA A 468 6.91 28.60 -3.60
CA ALA A 468 5.96 28.11 -4.58
C ALA A 468 4.49 28.19 -4.15
N TYR A 469 4.22 28.03 -2.85
CA TYR A 469 2.88 28.07 -2.26
C TYR A 469 2.52 29.45 -1.70
N SER A 470 3.30 30.49 -2.04
CA SER A 470 2.93 31.85 -1.67
C SER A 470 1.66 32.28 -2.43
N PRO A 471 0.82 33.18 -1.87
CA PRO A 471 -0.40 33.65 -2.52
C PRO A 471 -0.22 34.27 -3.93
N ARG A 472 1.02 34.54 -4.35
CA ARG A 472 1.36 35.03 -5.70
C ARG A 472 1.06 33.97 -6.77
N PHE A 473 1.36 32.71 -6.47
CA PHE A 473 1.29 31.60 -7.44
C PHE A 473 0.05 30.73 -7.24
N HIS A 474 -0.94 31.19 -6.48
CA HIS A 474 -2.14 30.39 -6.19
C HIS A 474 -2.93 30.04 -7.47
N GLU A 475 -3.08 31.00 -8.39
CA GLU A 475 -3.76 30.75 -9.67
C GLU A 475 -2.96 29.76 -10.55
N ASP A 476 -1.63 29.91 -10.58
CA ASP A 476 -0.72 28.99 -11.28
C ASP A 476 -0.76 27.57 -10.69
N LEU A 477 -0.80 27.48 -9.35
CA LEU A 477 -0.88 26.21 -8.62
C LEU A 477 -2.18 25.49 -8.92
N ASP A 478 -3.32 26.18 -8.88
CA ASP A 478 -4.62 25.61 -9.22
C ASP A 478 -4.63 25.11 -10.68
N GLU A 479 -4.15 25.93 -11.62
CA GLU A 479 -4.04 25.54 -13.03
C GLU A 479 -3.14 24.31 -13.23
N ALA A 480 -1.96 24.31 -12.60
CA ALA A 480 -1.04 23.19 -12.62
C ALA A 480 -1.70 21.93 -12.07
N PHE A 481 -2.43 22.04 -10.96
CA PHE A 481 -3.08 20.92 -10.29
C PHE A 481 -4.12 20.26 -11.19
N TYR A 482 -5.06 21.03 -11.75
CA TYR A 482 -6.06 20.50 -12.67
C TYR A 482 -5.43 19.91 -13.94
N LEU A 483 -4.37 20.54 -14.46
CA LEU A 483 -3.68 20.04 -15.64
C LEU A 483 -2.99 18.69 -15.37
N PHE A 484 -2.35 18.55 -14.21
CA PHE A 484 -1.59 17.37 -13.84
C PHE A 484 -2.49 16.16 -13.55
N TRP A 485 -3.63 16.39 -12.88
CA TRP A 485 -4.58 15.36 -12.48
C TRP A 485 -5.75 15.15 -13.44
N ALA A 486 -5.83 15.92 -14.52
CA ALA A 486 -6.90 15.82 -15.52
C ALA A 486 -8.32 15.90 -14.92
N GLU A 487 -8.50 16.76 -13.90
CA GLU A 487 -9.77 16.97 -13.18
C GLU A 487 -10.27 15.76 -12.35
N GLU A 488 -9.43 14.75 -12.12
CA GLU A 488 -9.79 13.63 -11.22
C GLU A 488 -9.78 14.02 -9.73
N TYR A 489 -9.01 15.05 -9.37
CA TYR A 489 -8.91 15.58 -8.02
C TYR A 489 -9.16 17.10 -8.00
N GLU A 490 -9.62 17.59 -6.86
CA GLU A 490 -9.73 19.00 -6.51
C GLU A 490 -8.48 19.47 -5.71
N PRO A 491 -8.00 20.73 -5.86
CA PRO A 491 -6.81 21.22 -5.16
C PRO A 491 -6.87 21.09 -3.63
N ASP A 492 -8.06 21.13 -3.04
CA ASP A 492 -8.29 20.94 -1.61
C ASP A 492 -8.03 19.49 -1.13
N GLU A 493 -7.94 18.53 -2.06
CA GLU A 493 -7.64 17.11 -1.81
C GLU A 493 -6.13 16.80 -1.83
N LEU A 494 -5.29 17.75 -2.28
CA LEU A 494 -3.82 17.63 -2.25
C LEU A 494 -3.26 17.12 -0.91
N PRO A 495 -3.74 17.55 0.29
CA PRO A 495 -3.28 17.00 1.57
C PRO A 495 -3.58 15.51 1.78
N GLY A 496 -4.61 14.98 1.11
CA GLY A 496 -5.03 13.58 1.20
C GLY A 496 -4.26 12.64 0.27
N LEU A 497 -3.58 13.17 -0.74
CA LEU A 497 -2.79 12.36 -1.68
C LEU A 497 -1.59 11.67 -0.99
N SER A 498 -1.18 10.51 -1.50
CA SER A 498 0.00 9.80 -1.01
C SER A 498 1.29 10.61 -1.23
N GLU A 499 2.33 10.33 -0.45
CA GLU A 499 3.64 11.00 -0.60
C GLU A 499 4.16 10.86 -2.04
N ALA A 500 4.00 9.69 -2.65
CA ALA A 500 4.43 9.45 -4.03
C ALA A 500 3.66 10.32 -5.04
N GLU A 501 2.37 10.55 -4.84
CA GLU A 501 1.53 11.43 -5.68
C GLU A 501 1.93 12.89 -5.52
N GLN A 502 2.12 13.35 -4.28
CA GLN A 502 2.58 14.71 -3.99
C GLN A 502 3.97 14.97 -4.60
N VAL A 503 4.90 14.02 -4.48
CA VAL A 503 6.24 14.09 -5.10
C VAL A 503 6.12 14.22 -6.63
N ARG A 504 5.27 13.42 -7.27
CA ARG A 504 5.08 13.46 -8.72
C ARG A 504 4.57 14.82 -9.21
N PHE A 505 3.56 15.35 -8.54
CA PHE A 505 3.01 16.67 -8.84
C PHE A 505 4.04 17.78 -8.59
N ALA A 506 4.61 17.82 -7.38
CA ALA A 506 5.55 18.86 -6.98
C ALA A 506 6.82 18.86 -7.83
N GLU A 507 7.31 17.70 -8.25
CA GLU A 507 8.48 17.63 -9.14
C GLU A 507 8.25 18.37 -10.45
N TRP A 508 7.08 18.18 -11.05
CA TRP A 508 6.72 18.83 -12.30
C TRP A 508 6.35 20.31 -12.07
N TYR A 509 5.55 20.62 -11.06
CA TYR A 509 5.12 22.00 -10.76
C TYR A 509 6.30 22.92 -10.43
N LEU A 510 7.25 22.46 -9.62
CA LEU A 510 8.36 23.31 -9.16
C LEU A 510 9.42 23.57 -10.24
N PHE A 511 9.67 22.59 -11.12
CA PHE A 511 10.82 22.61 -12.02
C PHE A 511 10.48 22.75 -13.51
N ASP A 512 9.25 22.37 -13.92
CA ASP A 512 8.89 22.27 -15.34
C ASP A 512 7.61 23.07 -15.71
N PHE A 513 6.72 23.35 -14.75
CA PHE A 513 5.47 24.07 -15.03
C PHE A 513 5.72 25.55 -15.36
N PRO A 514 5.23 26.04 -16.52
CA PRO A 514 5.36 27.44 -16.91
C PRO A 514 4.33 28.31 -16.19
N LEU A 515 4.81 29.33 -15.48
CA LEU A 515 3.96 30.30 -14.78
C LEU A 515 3.32 31.31 -15.74
N GLY A 516 2.17 31.86 -15.36
CA GLY A 516 1.49 32.94 -16.09
C GLY A 516 2.33 34.22 -16.20
N GLU A 517 3.22 34.45 -15.24
CA GLU A 517 4.22 35.53 -15.28
C GLU A 517 5.53 35.18 -16.05
N GLY A 518 5.60 33.97 -16.62
CA GLY A 518 6.73 33.44 -17.39
C GLY A 518 7.84 32.83 -16.55
N GLY A 519 8.52 31.81 -17.10
CA GLY A 519 9.50 30.99 -16.36
C GLY A 519 8.83 29.97 -15.45
N THR A 520 9.62 29.30 -14.61
CA THR A 520 9.20 28.28 -13.64
C THR A 520 9.34 28.79 -12.21
N ILE A 521 8.73 28.10 -11.24
CA ILE A 521 8.85 28.43 -9.81
C ILE A 521 10.32 28.47 -9.37
N VAL A 522 11.12 27.48 -9.75
CA VAL A 522 12.55 27.43 -9.39
C VAL A 522 13.36 28.56 -10.01
N GLU A 523 13.07 28.96 -11.26
CA GLU A 523 13.73 30.11 -11.89
C GLU A 523 13.42 31.39 -11.14
N LYS A 524 12.14 31.64 -10.81
CA LYS A 524 11.73 32.79 -9.99
C LYS A 524 12.37 32.79 -8.62
N TYR A 525 12.46 31.63 -7.98
CA TYR A 525 13.11 31.50 -6.70
C TYR A 525 14.61 31.80 -6.77
N LEU A 526 15.32 31.28 -7.78
CA LEU A 526 16.75 31.54 -7.97
C LEU A 526 17.05 32.99 -8.34
N GLU A 527 16.16 33.65 -9.09
CA GLU A 527 16.23 35.07 -9.45
C GLU A 527 16.04 35.98 -8.23
N GLU A 528 15.01 35.70 -7.42
CA GLU A 528 14.57 36.60 -6.34
C GLU A 528 15.23 36.30 -4.99
N GLN A 529 15.39 35.02 -4.66
CA GLN A 529 15.80 34.52 -3.35
C GLN A 529 17.10 33.71 -3.38
N GLY A 530 17.68 33.48 -4.56
CA GLY A 530 18.89 32.67 -4.73
C GLY A 530 20.15 33.23 -4.06
N TYR A 531 20.15 34.50 -3.60
CA TYR A 531 21.21 35.08 -2.79
C TYR A 531 21.21 34.58 -1.34
N GLY A 532 20.06 34.15 -0.81
CA GLY A 532 19.92 33.59 0.54
C GLY A 532 20.26 32.11 0.65
N LEU A 533 20.64 31.47 -0.46
CA LEU A 533 21.02 30.06 -0.51
C LEU A 533 22.50 29.87 -0.24
N SER A 534 22.84 28.82 0.51
CA SER A 534 24.23 28.35 0.55
C SER A 534 24.67 27.86 -0.84
N SER A 535 25.99 27.78 -1.07
CA SER A 535 26.52 27.29 -2.35
C SER A 535 26.04 25.88 -2.71
N LEU A 536 25.87 25.00 -1.72
CA LEU A 536 25.35 23.64 -1.92
C LEU A 536 23.84 23.63 -2.21
N GLU A 537 23.06 24.47 -1.52
CA GLU A 537 21.62 24.59 -1.78
C GLU A 537 21.33 25.15 -3.16
N ARG A 538 22.06 26.21 -3.56
CA ARG A 538 21.93 26.81 -4.88
C ARG A 538 22.29 25.82 -5.98
N ARG A 539 23.42 25.12 -5.83
CA ARG A 539 23.85 24.08 -6.77
C ARG A 539 22.81 22.97 -6.88
N ALA A 540 22.21 22.53 -5.78
CA ALA A 540 21.19 21.47 -5.82
C ALA A 540 19.97 21.86 -6.67
N LEU A 541 19.54 23.14 -6.62
CA LEU A 541 18.45 23.64 -7.46
C LEU A 541 18.89 23.85 -8.92
N GLU A 542 20.08 24.38 -9.16
CA GLU A 542 20.62 24.61 -10.51
C GLU A 542 20.88 23.30 -11.27
N ASP A 543 21.52 22.30 -10.64
CA ASP A 543 21.77 20.98 -11.23
C ASP A 543 20.43 20.29 -11.58
N ARG A 544 19.39 20.53 -10.78
CA ARG A 544 18.06 19.99 -11.02
C ARG A 544 17.30 20.72 -12.12
N LEU A 545 17.29 22.05 -12.11
CA LEU A 545 16.73 22.89 -13.18
C LEU A 545 17.39 22.60 -14.54
N GLY A 546 18.71 22.34 -14.53
CA GLY A 546 19.49 21.99 -15.72
C GLY A 546 19.24 20.58 -16.27
N SER A 547 18.40 19.78 -15.63
CA SER A 547 18.04 18.42 -16.08
C SER A 547 16.60 18.37 -16.60
N SER A 548 16.15 17.19 -17.04
CA SER A 548 14.73 16.89 -17.28
C SER A 548 14.41 15.48 -16.79
N MET A 549 13.12 15.17 -16.66
CA MET A 549 12.72 13.76 -16.68
C MET A 549 13.14 13.14 -18.02
N ALA A 550 13.48 11.86 -18.00
CA ALA A 550 13.74 11.06 -19.19
C ALA A 550 13.34 9.60 -18.96
N LEU A 551 13.12 8.90 -20.06
CA LEU A 551 12.71 7.49 -20.04
C LEU A 551 13.94 6.60 -20.09
N TYR A 552 14.09 5.74 -19.10
CA TYR A 552 15.23 4.87 -18.91
C TYR A 552 14.85 3.40 -18.89
N GLU A 553 15.64 2.57 -19.56
CA GLU A 553 15.65 1.11 -19.42
C GLU A 553 16.68 0.72 -18.35
N VAL A 554 16.28 -0.06 -17.35
CA VAL A 554 17.19 -0.60 -16.33
C VAL A 554 18.02 -1.72 -16.97
N VAL A 555 19.33 -1.54 -17.07
CA VAL A 555 20.24 -2.51 -17.74
C VAL A 555 20.90 -3.44 -16.72
N GLU A 556 21.13 -2.96 -15.50
CA GLU A 556 21.75 -3.73 -14.43
C GLU A 556 21.25 -3.24 -13.07
N VAL A 557 21.16 -4.16 -12.11
CA VAL A 557 20.73 -3.88 -10.74
C VAL A 557 21.71 -4.53 -9.77
N GLU A 558 22.29 -3.72 -8.87
CA GLU A 558 23.02 -4.19 -7.71
C GLU A 558 22.18 -3.93 -6.45
N PRO A 559 21.47 -4.95 -5.90
CA PRO A 559 20.54 -4.76 -4.79
C PRO A 559 21.17 -4.06 -3.59
N GLY A 560 20.51 -2.99 -3.10
CA GLY A 560 20.98 -2.20 -1.97
C GLY A 560 22.13 -1.22 -2.30
N ARG A 561 22.60 -1.18 -3.55
CA ARG A 561 23.72 -0.33 -3.98
C ARG A 561 23.36 0.65 -5.09
N GLY A 562 22.79 0.19 -6.20
CA GLY A 562 22.51 1.06 -7.33
C GLY A 562 22.00 0.37 -8.59
N LEU A 563 21.88 1.17 -9.65
CA LEU A 563 21.32 0.80 -10.93
C LEU A 563 22.26 1.26 -12.05
N ARG A 564 22.35 0.50 -13.13
CA ARG A 564 22.82 1.00 -14.43
C ARG A 564 21.60 1.19 -15.31
N VAL A 565 21.40 2.40 -15.80
CA VAL A 565 20.23 2.75 -16.61
C VAL A 565 20.66 3.28 -17.97
N ARG A 566 19.85 3.03 -19.00
CA ARG A 566 20.07 3.50 -20.37
C ARG A 566 18.95 4.42 -20.79
N ASP A 567 19.27 5.63 -21.23
CA ASP A 567 18.29 6.51 -21.87
C ASP A 567 17.76 5.84 -23.14
N VAL A 568 16.45 5.71 -23.22
CA VAL A 568 15.77 4.95 -24.27
C VAL A 568 15.91 5.58 -25.66
N PHE A 569 16.10 6.91 -25.73
CA PHE A 569 16.15 7.65 -26.98
C PHE A 569 17.58 7.98 -27.42
N SER A 570 18.46 8.36 -26.49
CA SER A 570 19.87 8.64 -26.80
C SER A 570 20.72 7.38 -26.82
N GLY A 571 20.34 6.36 -26.04
CA GLY A 571 21.12 5.12 -25.84
C GLY A 571 22.29 5.27 -24.86
N GLU A 572 22.44 6.44 -24.23
CA GLU A 572 23.49 6.70 -23.24
C GLU A 572 23.24 5.92 -21.95
N GLU A 573 24.30 5.34 -21.38
CA GLU A 573 24.24 4.58 -20.13
C GLU A 573 24.90 5.34 -18.99
N GLN A 574 24.28 5.27 -17.81
CA GLN A 574 24.78 5.93 -16.61
C GLN A 574 24.58 5.06 -15.37
N GLU A 575 25.55 5.15 -14.45
CA GLU A 575 25.47 4.52 -13.13
C GLU A 575 24.80 5.47 -12.14
N VAL A 576 23.78 4.95 -11.46
CA VAL A 576 22.92 5.69 -10.56
C VAL A 576 22.98 5.06 -9.18
N LYS A 577 23.33 5.85 -8.18
CA LYS A 577 23.27 5.44 -6.78
C LYS A 577 21.84 5.52 -6.30
N GLU A 578 21.21 4.35 -6.16
CA GLU A 578 19.86 4.22 -5.66
C GLU A 578 19.73 2.93 -4.82
N LYS A 579 19.50 3.08 -3.51
CA LYS A 579 19.50 1.96 -2.57
C LYS A 579 18.15 1.26 -2.45
N LYS A 580 17.06 2.04 -2.34
CA LYS A 580 15.71 1.48 -2.17
C LYS A 580 15.18 0.98 -3.50
N GLY A 581 15.34 1.78 -4.56
CA GLY A 581 14.92 1.40 -5.91
C GLY A 581 15.61 0.14 -6.44
N SER A 582 16.88 -0.11 -6.10
CA SER A 582 17.61 -1.32 -6.52
C SER A 582 17.13 -2.62 -5.85
N GLN A 583 16.38 -2.54 -4.76
CA GLN A 583 15.74 -3.71 -4.15
C GLN A 583 14.46 -4.12 -4.92
N ALA A 584 13.71 -3.14 -5.41
CA ALA A 584 12.42 -3.36 -6.10
C ALA A 584 12.56 -3.57 -7.61
N LEU A 585 13.42 -2.80 -8.29
CA LEU A 585 13.57 -2.83 -9.74
C LEU A 585 14.39 -4.05 -10.20
N VAL A 586 14.04 -4.60 -11.35
CA VAL A 586 14.76 -5.68 -12.03
C VAL A 586 15.25 -5.24 -13.41
N LYS A 587 16.11 -6.06 -14.00
CA LYS A 587 16.64 -5.82 -15.35
C LYS A 587 15.51 -5.70 -16.38
N TRP A 588 15.63 -4.73 -17.28
CA TRP A 588 14.69 -4.36 -18.34
C TRP A 588 13.42 -3.62 -17.91
N ASP A 589 13.31 -3.27 -16.63
CA ASP A 589 12.25 -2.36 -16.19
C ASP A 589 12.37 -1.00 -16.90
N LEU A 590 11.21 -0.40 -17.18
CA LEU A 590 11.13 0.92 -17.80
C LEU A 590 10.72 1.93 -16.73
N ILE A 591 11.57 2.93 -16.50
CA ILE A 591 11.32 3.99 -15.52
C ILE A 591 11.36 5.35 -16.19
N LEU A 592 10.43 6.24 -15.83
CA LEU A 592 10.52 7.66 -16.16
C LEU A 592 10.90 8.39 -14.87
N THR A 593 12.04 9.06 -14.88
CA THR A 593 12.52 9.78 -13.71
C THR A 593 13.54 10.85 -14.10
N ARG A 594 13.88 11.74 -13.16
CA ARG A 594 14.94 12.73 -13.31
C ARG A 594 16.21 12.20 -12.65
N ILE A 595 17.31 12.25 -13.38
CA ILE A 595 18.63 11.86 -12.87
C ILE A 595 19.53 13.10 -12.87
N VAL A 596 20.11 13.39 -11.71
CA VAL A 596 20.96 14.57 -11.51
C VAL A 596 22.36 14.18 -11.05
N PRO A 597 23.39 14.94 -11.44
CA PRO A 597 24.73 14.76 -10.90
C PRO A 597 24.79 15.17 -9.43
N MET A 598 25.42 14.35 -8.59
CA MET A 598 25.62 14.60 -7.17
C MET A 598 27.08 14.25 -6.80
N GLY A 599 27.96 15.25 -6.89
CA GLY A 599 29.41 15.05 -6.78
C GLY A 599 29.96 14.26 -7.97
N ASN A 600 30.48 13.05 -7.71
CA ASN A 600 31.01 12.14 -8.74
C ASN A 600 30.04 11.01 -9.13
N TYR A 601 28.78 11.07 -8.69
CA TYR A 601 27.77 10.05 -8.98
C TYR A 601 26.52 10.70 -9.58
N HIS A 602 25.66 9.88 -10.16
CA HIS A 602 24.30 10.29 -10.47
C HIS A 602 23.33 9.71 -9.45
N VAL A 603 22.27 10.43 -9.15
CA VAL A 603 21.19 10.01 -8.25
C VAL A 603 19.84 10.24 -8.89
N ILE A 604 18.87 9.42 -8.51
CA ILE A 604 17.47 9.66 -8.85
C ILE A 604 16.95 10.80 -7.97
N CYS A 605 16.18 11.71 -8.57
CA CYS A 605 15.58 12.84 -7.84
C CYS A 605 14.08 12.94 -8.11
N GLY A 606 13.29 13.07 -7.04
CA GLY A 606 11.85 13.35 -7.13
C GLY A 606 11.05 12.18 -7.70
N ALA A 607 10.26 12.47 -8.73
CA ALA A 607 9.29 11.55 -9.30
C ALA A 607 9.93 10.32 -9.95
N ILE A 608 9.38 9.14 -9.66
CA ILE A 608 9.68 7.89 -10.38
C ILE A 608 8.36 7.29 -10.85
N TYR A 609 8.20 7.13 -12.16
CA TYR A 609 7.13 6.35 -12.73
C TYR A 609 7.67 5.00 -13.15
N PHE A 610 7.02 3.94 -12.68
CA PHE A 610 7.32 2.58 -13.08
C PHE A 610 6.36 2.13 -14.17
N PHE A 611 6.90 1.75 -15.33
CA PHE A 611 6.15 1.14 -16.42
C PHE A 611 6.57 -0.33 -16.55
N PRO A 612 5.66 -1.28 -16.35
CA PRO A 612 5.95 -2.69 -16.60
C PRO A 612 6.44 -2.90 -18.04
N VAL A 613 7.44 -3.77 -18.23
CA VAL A 613 8.08 -4.02 -19.54
C VAL A 613 7.09 -4.39 -20.65
N ARG A 614 5.93 -4.99 -20.31
CA ARG A 614 4.86 -5.30 -21.28
C ARG A 614 4.26 -4.08 -21.96
N PHE A 615 4.31 -2.90 -21.32
CA PHE A 615 3.76 -1.64 -21.84
C PHE A 615 4.81 -0.79 -22.58
N LYS A 616 6.00 -1.35 -22.84
CA LYS A 616 7.10 -0.61 -23.43
C LYS A 616 6.73 -0.01 -24.79
N ASP A 617 6.10 -0.78 -25.67
CA ASP A 617 5.72 -0.29 -27.00
C ASP A 617 4.66 0.81 -26.91
N GLU A 618 3.68 0.68 -26.02
CA GLU A 618 2.64 1.68 -25.75
C GLU A 618 3.24 2.99 -25.24
N VAL A 619 4.17 2.91 -24.28
CA VAL A 619 4.86 4.09 -23.72
C VAL A 619 5.73 4.78 -24.79
N LEU A 620 6.46 4.01 -25.60
CA LEU A 620 7.27 4.56 -26.69
C LEU A 620 6.43 5.24 -27.77
N ASP A 621 5.31 4.63 -28.15
CA ASP A 621 4.42 5.18 -29.15
C ASP A 621 3.67 6.40 -28.63
N PHE A 622 3.31 6.42 -27.34
CA PHE A 622 2.80 7.62 -26.68
C PHE A 622 3.82 8.76 -26.73
N ALA A 623 5.06 8.51 -26.31
CA ALA A 623 6.13 9.52 -26.32
C ALA A 623 6.37 10.09 -27.72
N LYS A 624 6.45 9.23 -28.77
CA LYS A 624 6.60 9.68 -30.16
C LYS A 624 5.41 10.50 -30.65
N LYS A 625 4.18 10.13 -30.27
CA LYS A 625 2.96 10.88 -30.63
C LYS A 625 2.96 12.26 -29.97
N GLU A 626 3.29 12.35 -28.69
CA GLU A 626 3.37 13.64 -27.99
C GLU A 626 4.49 14.53 -28.55
N LEU A 627 5.67 13.98 -28.84
CA LEU A 627 6.75 14.74 -29.50
C LEU A 627 6.30 15.25 -30.89
N SER A 628 5.59 14.42 -31.64
CA SER A 628 5.06 14.79 -32.96
C SER A 628 4.03 15.93 -32.86
N LYS A 629 3.19 15.93 -31.81
CA LYS A 629 2.26 17.04 -31.52
C LYS A 629 3.02 18.31 -31.16
N LEU A 630 4.07 18.21 -30.34
CA LEU A 630 4.90 19.34 -29.95
C LEU A 630 5.61 19.96 -31.17
N ARG A 631 6.19 19.13 -32.04
CA ARG A 631 6.88 19.56 -33.27
C ARG A 631 5.99 20.28 -34.29
N ARG A 632 4.66 20.11 -34.22
CA ARG A 632 3.71 20.88 -35.03
C ARG A 632 3.63 22.34 -34.59
N LYS A 633 3.84 22.62 -33.30
CA LYS A 633 3.87 23.97 -32.73
C LYS A 633 5.29 24.57 -32.77
N HIS A 634 6.30 23.79 -32.38
CA HIS A 634 7.69 24.21 -32.29
C HIS A 634 8.58 23.34 -33.19
N LYS A 635 8.89 23.83 -34.40
CA LYS A 635 9.76 23.11 -35.34
C LYS A 635 11.14 22.92 -34.70
N GLY A 636 11.55 21.65 -34.54
CA GLY A 636 12.85 21.30 -33.96
C GLY A 636 12.82 20.78 -32.52
N ALA A 637 11.63 20.73 -31.89
CA ALA A 637 11.50 20.23 -30.52
C ALA A 637 12.18 18.85 -30.31
N THR A 638 12.90 18.75 -29.20
CA THR A 638 13.71 17.63 -28.73
C THR A 638 12.95 16.75 -27.74
N TRP A 639 13.56 15.65 -27.28
CA TRP A 639 12.99 14.82 -26.21
C TRP A 639 12.98 15.55 -24.86
N GLU A 640 13.98 16.37 -24.59
CA GLU A 640 14.03 17.21 -23.38
C GLU A 640 12.86 18.20 -23.37
N ASP A 641 12.59 18.88 -24.50
CA ASP A 641 11.46 19.81 -24.63
C ASP A 641 10.11 19.09 -24.39
N LEU A 642 9.98 17.85 -24.84
CA LEU A 642 8.79 17.04 -24.56
C LEU A 642 8.59 16.82 -23.06
N PHE A 643 9.64 16.41 -22.34
CA PHE A 643 9.53 16.10 -20.91
C PHE A 643 9.34 17.35 -20.06
N LYS A 644 9.93 18.49 -20.44
CA LYS A 644 9.71 19.78 -19.76
C LYS A 644 8.29 20.31 -20.03
N GLU A 645 7.87 20.44 -21.29
CA GLU A 645 6.58 21.08 -21.61
C GLU A 645 5.36 20.17 -21.41
N ARG A 646 5.55 18.84 -21.52
CA ARG A 646 4.45 17.86 -21.51
C ARG A 646 4.69 16.68 -20.59
N GLY A 647 5.60 16.80 -19.62
CA GLY A 647 5.90 15.76 -18.64
C GLY A 647 4.65 15.22 -17.92
N TYR A 648 3.72 16.10 -17.54
CA TYR A 648 2.44 15.73 -16.91
C TYR A 648 1.59 14.74 -17.73
N ARG A 649 1.73 14.70 -19.07
CA ARG A 649 1.01 13.74 -19.92
C ARG A 649 1.44 12.29 -19.66
N PHE A 650 2.65 12.08 -19.15
CA PHE A 650 3.11 10.76 -18.73
C PHE A 650 2.53 10.34 -17.38
N ASN A 651 2.12 11.29 -16.52
CA ASN A 651 1.29 10.99 -15.35
C ASN A 651 -0.06 10.42 -15.78
N HIS A 652 -0.74 11.07 -16.73
CA HIS A 652 -2.01 10.56 -17.30
C HIS A 652 -1.87 9.15 -17.89
N LEU A 653 -0.78 8.90 -18.63
CA LEU A 653 -0.51 7.57 -19.17
C LEU A 653 -0.28 6.54 -18.06
N TRP A 654 0.47 6.91 -17.03
CA TRP A 654 0.77 6.03 -15.91
C TRP A 654 -0.49 5.67 -15.12
N MET A 655 -1.36 6.64 -14.83
CA MET A 655 -2.64 6.41 -14.17
C MET A 655 -3.52 5.44 -14.97
N ALA A 656 -3.66 5.66 -16.27
CA ALA A 656 -4.40 4.76 -17.16
C ALA A 656 -3.81 3.34 -17.23
N ILE A 657 -2.49 3.18 -17.08
CA ILE A 657 -1.81 1.88 -17.03
C ILE A 657 -2.00 1.21 -15.65
N ALA A 658 -1.97 1.98 -14.57
CA ALA A 658 -2.15 1.50 -13.21
C ALA A 658 -3.57 0.95 -12.98
N GLU A 659 -4.57 1.56 -13.61
CA GLU A 659 -5.98 1.13 -13.56
C GLU A 659 -6.33 -0.02 -14.52
N ALA A 660 -5.44 -0.35 -15.47
CA ALA A 660 -5.72 -1.39 -16.45
C ALA A 660 -5.76 -2.79 -15.80
N PRO A 661 -6.87 -3.56 -15.91
CA PRO A 661 -6.96 -4.88 -15.32
C PRO A 661 -5.83 -5.79 -15.83
N THR A 662 -5.16 -6.46 -14.90
CA THR A 662 -3.92 -7.20 -15.15
C THR A 662 -4.15 -8.60 -15.74
N LEU A 663 -5.38 -8.97 -16.09
CA LEU A 663 -5.72 -10.34 -16.45
C LEU A 663 -5.40 -10.68 -17.92
N PRO A 664 -4.75 -11.84 -18.17
CA PRO A 664 -4.61 -12.35 -19.54
C PRO A 664 -5.98 -12.68 -20.11
N LYS A 665 -6.21 -12.37 -21.39
CA LYS A 665 -7.41 -12.84 -22.11
C LYS A 665 -7.37 -14.36 -22.19
N LEU A 666 -8.28 -15.02 -21.48
CA LEU A 666 -8.41 -16.47 -21.51
C LEU A 666 -8.99 -16.91 -22.85
N VAL A 667 -8.32 -17.86 -23.49
CA VAL A 667 -8.78 -18.51 -24.72
C VAL A 667 -8.66 -20.03 -24.56
N THR A 668 -9.57 -20.78 -25.18
CA THR A 668 -9.49 -22.24 -25.29
C THR A 668 -8.23 -22.67 -26.06
N VAL A 669 -7.91 -23.97 -26.04
CA VAL A 669 -6.77 -24.51 -26.82
C VAL A 669 -6.92 -24.31 -28.34
N GLU A 670 -8.13 -24.08 -28.85
CA GLU A 670 -8.42 -23.67 -30.23
C GLU A 670 -8.36 -22.15 -30.46
N SER A 671 -7.96 -21.37 -29.44
CA SER A 671 -7.91 -19.90 -29.45
C SER A 671 -9.28 -19.19 -29.52
N HIS A 672 -10.39 -19.87 -29.19
CA HIS A 672 -11.68 -19.21 -29.02
C HIS A 672 -11.74 -18.52 -27.65
N PRO A 673 -12.37 -17.34 -27.51
CA PRO A 673 -12.62 -16.72 -26.21
C PRO A 673 -13.27 -17.73 -25.25
N VAL A 674 -12.78 -17.78 -24.00
CA VAL A 674 -13.43 -18.61 -22.98
C VAL A 674 -14.78 -17.99 -22.67
N LEU A 675 -15.84 -18.77 -22.89
CA LEU A 675 -17.22 -18.41 -22.62
C LEU A 675 -17.93 -19.65 -22.11
N PHE A 676 -18.41 -19.63 -20.87
CA PHE A 676 -19.19 -20.75 -20.33
C PHE A 676 -20.48 -20.83 -21.14
N SER A 677 -20.63 -21.93 -21.88
CA SER A 677 -21.67 -22.12 -22.87
C SER A 677 -22.38 -23.43 -22.55
N LYS A 678 -23.70 -23.39 -22.32
CA LYS A 678 -24.48 -24.54 -21.90
C LYS A 678 -25.71 -24.71 -22.77
N ALA A 679 -26.02 -25.94 -23.17
CA ALA A 679 -27.23 -26.32 -23.90
C ALA A 679 -28.02 -27.33 -23.08
N ILE A 680 -29.30 -27.06 -22.86
CA ILE A 680 -30.18 -27.90 -22.05
C ILE A 680 -31.17 -28.62 -22.95
N TYR A 681 -31.37 -29.90 -22.68
CA TYR A 681 -32.31 -30.76 -23.40
C TYR A 681 -33.29 -31.44 -22.44
N ARG A 682 -34.52 -31.63 -22.90
CA ARG A 682 -35.49 -32.57 -22.34
C ARG A 682 -35.15 -33.97 -22.82
N VAL A 683 -35.22 -34.95 -21.92
CA VAL A 683 -34.97 -36.37 -22.22
C VAL A 683 -36.26 -37.17 -22.09
N TYR A 684 -36.62 -37.88 -23.15
CA TYR A 684 -37.83 -38.71 -23.23
C TYR A 684 -37.59 -40.16 -22.78
N ASN A 685 -36.34 -40.64 -22.84
CA ASN A 685 -35.96 -41.98 -22.40
C ASN A 685 -34.53 -41.98 -21.85
N ALA A 686 -34.41 -41.83 -20.52
CA ALA A 686 -33.12 -41.69 -19.85
C ALA A 686 -32.23 -42.93 -19.96
N GLU A 687 -32.81 -44.14 -19.90
CA GLU A 687 -32.05 -45.39 -20.02
C GLU A 687 -31.43 -45.52 -21.42
N GLU A 688 -32.21 -45.22 -22.47
CA GLU A 688 -31.72 -45.28 -23.85
C GLU A 688 -30.70 -44.18 -24.15
N VAL A 689 -30.90 -42.97 -23.61
CA VAL A 689 -29.92 -41.88 -23.71
C VAL A 689 -28.61 -42.26 -23.02
N ARG A 690 -28.67 -42.79 -21.78
CA ARG A 690 -27.48 -43.28 -21.06
C ARG A 690 -26.74 -44.36 -21.85
N ARG A 691 -27.48 -45.34 -22.38
CA ARG A 691 -26.92 -46.43 -23.19
C ARG A 691 -26.22 -45.89 -24.43
N ARG A 692 -26.82 -44.91 -25.12
CA ARG A 692 -26.24 -44.33 -26.34
C ARG A 692 -25.06 -43.42 -26.07
N LEU A 693 -25.11 -42.58 -25.04
CA LEU A 693 -24.00 -41.71 -24.60
C LEU A 693 -22.73 -42.52 -24.37
N ALA A 694 -22.83 -43.66 -23.68
CA ALA A 694 -21.71 -44.57 -23.43
C ALA A 694 -21.07 -45.17 -24.71
N HIS A 695 -21.70 -45.01 -25.88
CA HIS A 695 -21.21 -45.51 -27.16
C HIS A 695 -20.92 -44.38 -28.17
N ILE A 696 -21.09 -43.10 -27.79
CA ILE A 696 -20.69 -41.99 -28.65
C ILE A 696 -19.15 -41.93 -28.67
N PRO A 697 -18.50 -41.95 -29.85
CA PRO A 697 -17.04 -41.86 -29.92
C PRO A 697 -16.51 -40.59 -29.24
N GLY A 698 -15.57 -40.78 -28.31
CA GLY A 698 -14.98 -39.70 -27.53
C GLY A 698 -15.79 -39.29 -26.29
N PHE A 699 -16.89 -39.97 -25.96
CA PHE A 699 -17.57 -39.77 -24.68
C PHE A 699 -17.09 -40.83 -23.69
N GLU A 700 -16.48 -40.40 -22.60
CA GLU A 700 -15.98 -41.29 -21.55
C GLU A 700 -16.71 -41.01 -20.23
N LEU A 701 -17.09 -42.05 -19.50
CA LEU A 701 -17.77 -41.90 -18.22
C LEU A 701 -16.79 -41.33 -17.19
N SER A 702 -17.12 -40.22 -16.55
CA SER A 702 -16.26 -39.58 -15.55
C SER A 702 -16.28 -40.38 -14.23
N GLU A 703 -15.11 -40.70 -13.66
CA GLU A 703 -14.99 -41.32 -12.32
C GLU A 703 -15.09 -40.19 -11.28
N GLY A 704 -16.17 -40.16 -10.51
CA GLY A 704 -16.69 -38.96 -9.84
C GLY A 704 -15.74 -38.18 -8.92
N GLU A 705 -15.72 -36.86 -9.11
CA GLU A 705 -15.63 -35.86 -8.04
C GLU A 705 -17.04 -35.27 -7.86
N ASP A 706 -17.53 -35.19 -6.62
CA ASP A 706 -18.86 -34.69 -6.27
C ASP A 706 -19.00 -33.22 -6.70
N PHE A 707 -19.95 -32.90 -7.58
CA PHE A 707 -20.36 -31.53 -7.89
C PHE A 707 -21.50 -31.11 -6.96
N ASP A 708 -21.42 -29.89 -6.42
CA ASP A 708 -22.39 -29.34 -5.46
C ASP A 708 -23.84 -29.38 -5.98
N GLU A 709 -24.72 -30.06 -5.24
CA GLU A 709 -26.13 -30.29 -5.60
C GLU A 709 -27.02 -29.01 -5.60
N GLU A 710 -26.52 -27.87 -5.12
CA GLU A 710 -27.32 -26.66 -4.89
C GLU A 710 -27.63 -25.84 -6.16
N GLU A 711 -26.78 -25.91 -7.20
CA GLU A 711 -26.94 -25.04 -8.38
C GLU A 711 -28.10 -25.44 -9.32
N ILE A 712 -28.65 -26.65 -9.16
CA ILE A 712 -29.76 -27.16 -9.99
C ILE A 712 -31.14 -26.77 -9.41
N GLN A 713 -31.21 -26.33 -8.14
CA GLN A 713 -32.49 -26.04 -7.50
C GLN A 713 -33.09 -24.70 -7.93
N GLU A 714 -32.29 -23.68 -8.24
CA GLU A 714 -32.80 -22.33 -8.57
C GLU A 714 -33.38 -22.21 -9.99
N GLU A 715 -32.95 -23.03 -10.96
CA GLU A 715 -33.53 -23.02 -12.32
C GLU A 715 -34.88 -23.76 -12.45
N THR A 716 -35.43 -24.27 -11.34
CA THR A 716 -36.73 -24.96 -11.35
C THR A 716 -37.94 -24.02 -11.47
N GLN A 717 -37.75 -22.70 -11.40
CA GLN A 717 -38.88 -21.76 -11.49
C GLN A 717 -39.39 -21.57 -12.94
N LEU A 718 -38.51 -21.61 -13.95
CA LEU A 718 -38.90 -21.55 -15.37
C LEU A 718 -39.40 -22.90 -15.93
N GLY A 719 -39.12 -24.00 -15.23
CA GLY A 719 -39.56 -25.35 -15.61
C GLY A 719 -40.90 -25.79 -14.98
N ARG A 720 -41.32 -25.18 -13.87
CA ARG A 720 -42.58 -25.54 -13.18
C ARG A 720 -43.82 -25.19 -13.99
N GLU A 721 -43.79 -24.12 -14.77
CA GLU A 721 -44.95 -23.71 -15.58
C GLU A 721 -45.23 -24.64 -16.78
N ALA A 722 -44.26 -25.48 -17.18
CA ALA A 722 -44.43 -26.46 -18.25
C ALA A 722 -44.84 -27.87 -17.74
N ALA A 723 -44.79 -28.12 -16.43
CA ALA A 723 -44.98 -29.46 -15.84
C ALA A 723 -46.35 -29.68 -15.18
N GLU A 724 -47.21 -28.66 -15.04
CA GLU A 724 -48.55 -28.79 -14.45
C GLU A 724 -49.64 -29.33 -15.42
N ARG A 725 -49.26 -30.19 -16.38
CA ARG A 725 -50.21 -30.93 -17.22
C ARG A 725 -49.77 -32.37 -17.45
N ASP A 726 -49.52 -33.12 -16.39
CA ASP A 726 -49.76 -34.57 -16.38
C ASP A 726 -49.71 -35.09 -14.94
N GLU A 727 -50.85 -35.01 -14.25
CA GLU A 727 -51.06 -35.78 -13.01
C GLU A 727 -51.53 -37.18 -13.40
N GLY A 728 -50.68 -38.18 -13.21
CA GLY A 728 -51.06 -39.57 -13.46
C GLY A 728 -50.01 -40.58 -13.04
N ASP A 729 -50.24 -41.16 -11.86
CA ASP A 729 -49.66 -42.40 -11.34
C ASP A 729 -48.35 -42.29 -10.55
N GLY A 730 -48.44 -42.82 -9.34
CA GLY A 730 -47.42 -42.75 -8.31
C GLY A 730 -46.39 -43.85 -8.45
N ARG A 731 -45.11 -43.46 -8.46
CA ARG A 731 -43.97 -44.22 -7.95
C ARG A 731 -42.79 -43.27 -7.75
N ARG A 732 -42.63 -42.77 -6.53
CA ARG A 732 -41.37 -42.15 -6.09
C ARG A 732 -40.36 -43.25 -5.79
N LYS A 733 -39.29 -43.31 -6.57
CA LYS A 733 -37.94 -43.81 -6.22
C LYS A 733 -36.98 -43.51 -7.38
N PHE A 734 -36.28 -42.38 -7.35
CA PHE A 734 -35.02 -42.18 -8.10
C PHE A 734 -34.17 -41.16 -7.34
N ALA A 735 -33.38 -41.68 -6.40
CA ALA A 735 -32.28 -40.95 -5.77
C ALA A 735 -31.04 -41.84 -6.00
N GLN A 736 -30.42 -41.74 -7.19
CA GLN A 736 -29.05 -42.21 -7.52
C GLN A 736 -28.62 -42.08 -9.02
N ASP A 737 -29.22 -41.25 -9.87
CA ASP A 737 -28.95 -41.28 -11.33
C ASP A 737 -28.53 -39.93 -11.93
N GLU A 738 -27.47 -39.33 -11.41
CA GLU A 738 -26.70 -38.32 -12.16
C GLU A 738 -25.46 -38.99 -12.76
N VAL A 739 -25.25 -38.79 -14.06
CA VAL A 739 -24.14 -39.41 -14.79
C VAL A 739 -23.50 -38.40 -15.71
N THR A 740 -22.19 -38.23 -15.57
CA THR A 740 -21.39 -37.27 -16.35
C THR A 740 -20.48 -37.98 -17.33
N TYR A 741 -20.48 -37.50 -18.57
CA TYR A 741 -19.58 -37.95 -19.63
C TYR A 741 -18.65 -36.82 -20.06
N ASP A 742 -17.36 -37.09 -20.08
CA ASP A 742 -16.34 -36.20 -20.64
C ASP A 742 -16.32 -36.36 -22.16
N TRP A 743 -16.45 -35.25 -22.89
CA TRP A 743 -16.30 -35.26 -24.34
C TRP A 743 -14.84 -34.98 -24.72
N LEU A 744 -14.14 -36.06 -25.05
CA LEU A 744 -12.72 -36.12 -25.36
C LEU A 744 -12.47 -36.23 -26.86
N VAL A 745 -11.63 -35.34 -27.39
CA VAL A 745 -11.18 -35.38 -28.78
C VAL A 745 -9.66 -35.61 -28.83
N PRO A 746 -9.18 -36.63 -29.57
CA PRO A 746 -7.75 -36.87 -29.73
C PRO A 746 -7.03 -35.64 -30.29
N ARG A 747 -5.88 -35.29 -29.71
CA ARG A 747 -5.04 -34.19 -30.22
C ARG A 747 -4.39 -34.59 -31.54
N LYS A 748 -4.32 -33.66 -32.49
CA LYS A 748 -3.43 -33.81 -33.65
C LYS A 748 -1.98 -33.62 -33.19
N PRO A 749 -1.01 -34.31 -33.82
CA PRO A 749 0.41 -34.09 -33.55
C PRO A 749 0.75 -32.60 -33.70
N GLY A 750 1.16 -31.94 -32.61
CA GLY A 750 1.52 -30.52 -32.59
C GLY A 750 0.47 -29.54 -32.03
N GLU A 751 -0.72 -30.00 -31.62
CA GLU A 751 -1.72 -29.16 -30.95
C GLU A 751 -1.60 -29.22 -29.40
N GLY A 752 -1.23 -28.09 -28.77
CA GLY A 752 -1.39 -27.84 -27.34
C GLY A 752 -0.15 -27.30 -26.60
N TYR A 753 -0.39 -26.57 -25.51
CA TYR A 753 0.65 -26.20 -24.54
C TYR A 753 0.95 -27.41 -23.62
N PHE A 754 2.23 -27.61 -23.28
CA PHE A 754 2.78 -28.67 -22.41
C PHE A 754 2.96 -30.09 -22.98
N GLY A 755 2.57 -30.38 -24.23
CA GLY A 755 2.90 -31.67 -24.86
C GLY A 755 2.36 -32.91 -24.14
N THR A 756 1.28 -32.76 -23.37
CA THR A 756 0.55 -33.88 -22.80
C THR A 756 -0.15 -34.67 -23.92
N GLU A 757 -0.02 -36.01 -23.90
CA GLU A 757 -0.73 -36.92 -24.83
C GLU A 757 -2.23 -37.06 -24.49
N HIS A 758 -2.69 -36.38 -23.43
CA HIS A 758 -4.08 -36.42 -23.00
C HIS A 758 -5.02 -35.79 -24.05
N PRO A 759 -6.18 -36.40 -24.33
CA PRO A 759 -7.17 -35.86 -25.26
C PRO A 759 -7.68 -34.48 -24.81
N LYS A 760 -8.15 -33.68 -25.77
CA LYS A 760 -8.77 -32.39 -25.46
C LYS A 760 -10.16 -32.64 -24.88
N ILE A 761 -10.41 -32.11 -23.69
CA ILE A 761 -11.77 -32.01 -23.17
C ILE A 761 -12.47 -30.87 -23.93
N MET A 762 -13.47 -31.22 -24.73
CA MET A 762 -14.27 -30.31 -25.54
C MET A 762 -15.47 -29.78 -24.77
N GLY A 763 -16.00 -30.59 -23.84
CA GLY A 763 -17.10 -30.25 -22.96
C GLY A 763 -17.50 -31.44 -22.11
N TYR A 764 -18.58 -31.28 -21.34
CA TYR A 764 -19.14 -32.32 -20.48
C TYR A 764 -20.62 -32.50 -20.80
N VAL A 765 -21.10 -33.72 -20.67
CA VAL A 765 -22.52 -34.04 -20.81
C VAL A 765 -23.05 -34.67 -19.54
N VAL A 766 -23.97 -33.96 -18.88
CA VAL A 766 -24.57 -34.36 -17.62
C VAL A 766 -25.99 -34.86 -17.91
N LEU A 767 -26.27 -36.11 -17.57
CA LEU A 767 -27.60 -36.70 -17.64
C LEU A 767 -28.15 -36.86 -16.22
N LYS A 768 -29.27 -36.17 -15.93
CA LYS A 768 -29.97 -36.24 -14.64
C LYS A 768 -31.46 -36.43 -14.85
N GLY A 769 -31.94 -37.67 -14.67
CA GLY A 769 -33.34 -38.04 -14.89
C GLY A 769 -33.83 -37.67 -16.30
N SER A 770 -34.81 -36.76 -16.40
CA SER A 770 -35.41 -36.33 -17.67
C SER A 770 -34.72 -35.10 -18.29
N ARG A 771 -33.50 -34.77 -17.87
CA ARG A 771 -32.72 -33.63 -18.39
C ARG A 771 -31.32 -34.05 -18.78
N LEU A 772 -30.83 -33.46 -19.88
CA LEU A 772 -29.46 -33.59 -20.36
C LEU A 772 -28.89 -32.17 -20.54
N ALA A 773 -27.71 -31.90 -20.01
CA ALA A 773 -26.98 -30.66 -20.23
C ALA A 773 -25.67 -30.94 -20.95
N LEU A 774 -25.35 -30.14 -21.97
CA LEU A 774 -24.05 -30.08 -22.60
C LEU A 774 -23.37 -28.78 -22.18
N GLU A 775 -22.21 -28.86 -21.57
CA GLU A 775 -21.45 -27.71 -21.08
C GLU A 775 -20.10 -27.62 -21.79
N CYS A 776 -19.75 -26.42 -22.25
CA CYS A 776 -18.58 -26.14 -23.06
C CYS A 776 -17.97 -24.79 -22.67
N MET A 777 -16.66 -24.62 -22.93
CA MET A 777 -15.96 -23.35 -22.66
C MET A 777 -15.89 -22.40 -23.86
N SER A 778 -16.69 -22.64 -24.93
CA SER A 778 -16.88 -21.69 -26.03
C SER A 778 -18.17 -22.00 -26.81
N LYS A 779 -18.69 -21.01 -27.55
CA LYS A 779 -19.88 -21.18 -28.41
C LYS A 779 -19.65 -22.20 -29.52
N GLU A 780 -18.47 -22.16 -30.13
CA GLU A 780 -18.09 -23.04 -31.23
C GLU A 780 -18.03 -24.50 -30.79
N ARG A 781 -17.59 -24.75 -29.55
CA ARG A 781 -17.60 -26.09 -28.94
C ARG A 781 -19.03 -26.54 -28.65
N LEU A 782 -19.86 -25.63 -28.13
CA LEU A 782 -21.28 -25.91 -27.87
C LEU A 782 -22.00 -26.35 -29.15
N GLU A 783 -21.91 -25.57 -30.24
CA GLU A 783 -22.54 -25.91 -31.52
C GLU A 783 -22.08 -27.28 -32.07
N GLN A 784 -20.78 -27.60 -31.95
CA GLN A 784 -20.26 -28.90 -32.34
C GLN A 784 -20.83 -30.04 -31.49
N GLY A 785 -20.91 -29.85 -30.18
CA GLY A 785 -21.49 -30.84 -29.27
C GLY A 785 -23.00 -31.00 -29.47
N LYS A 786 -23.74 -29.92 -29.75
CA LYS A 786 -25.17 -29.98 -30.07
C LYS A 786 -25.43 -30.82 -31.32
N ALA A 787 -24.66 -30.59 -32.39
CA ALA A 787 -24.76 -31.38 -33.62
C ALA A 787 -24.46 -32.87 -33.37
N LEU A 788 -23.49 -33.18 -32.49
CA LEU A 788 -23.15 -34.55 -32.13
C LEU A 788 -24.28 -35.23 -31.34
N LEU A 789 -24.85 -34.53 -30.34
CA LEU A 789 -25.96 -35.06 -29.55
C LEU A 789 -27.23 -35.23 -30.38
N GLU A 790 -27.56 -34.27 -31.25
CA GLU A 790 -28.71 -34.37 -32.15
C GLU A 790 -28.57 -35.57 -33.11
N HIS A 791 -27.37 -35.79 -33.65
CA HIS A 791 -27.10 -36.92 -34.53
C HIS A 791 -27.30 -38.29 -33.85
N HIS A 792 -26.86 -38.43 -32.60
CA HIS A 792 -26.89 -39.72 -31.90
C HIS A 792 -28.16 -39.95 -31.05
N LEU A 793 -28.77 -38.88 -30.56
CA LEU A 793 -29.82 -38.90 -29.54
C LEU A 793 -31.10 -38.17 -29.96
N GLY A 794 -31.17 -37.52 -31.14
CA GLY A 794 -32.25 -36.60 -31.50
C GLY A 794 -33.68 -37.17 -31.45
N GLU A 795 -33.87 -38.50 -31.50
CA GLU A 795 -35.18 -39.14 -31.29
C GLU A 795 -35.62 -39.20 -29.82
N TYR A 796 -34.68 -38.98 -28.89
CA TYR A 796 -34.85 -39.16 -27.44
C TYR A 796 -34.62 -37.88 -26.63
N ILE A 797 -34.12 -36.83 -27.27
CA ILE A 797 -33.87 -35.53 -26.64
C ILE A 797 -34.49 -34.39 -27.46
N GLU A 798 -34.95 -33.35 -26.78
CA GLU A 798 -35.41 -32.11 -27.40
C GLU A 798 -34.64 -30.94 -26.79
N HIS A 799 -34.03 -30.11 -27.64
CA HIS A 799 -33.32 -28.90 -27.21
C HIS A 799 -34.29 -27.87 -26.63
N LEU A 800 -33.97 -27.32 -25.47
CA LEU A 800 -34.81 -26.34 -24.77
C LEU A 800 -34.23 -24.94 -24.81
N ALA A 801 -32.94 -24.79 -24.48
CA ALA A 801 -32.29 -23.49 -24.35
C ALA A 801 -30.77 -23.59 -24.48
N ASP A 802 -30.16 -22.48 -24.90
CA ASP A 802 -28.73 -22.23 -24.77
C ASP A 802 -28.51 -21.05 -23.81
N SER A 803 -27.51 -21.15 -22.94
CA SER A 803 -27.04 -20.05 -22.10
C SER A 803 -25.55 -19.80 -22.32
N PHE A 804 -25.16 -18.53 -22.15
CA PHE A 804 -23.80 -18.06 -22.36
C PHE A 804 -23.42 -17.08 -21.26
N GLN A 805 -22.30 -17.32 -20.60
CA GLN A 805 -21.78 -16.48 -19.54
C GLN A 805 -20.32 -16.14 -19.78
N ASP A 806 -20.00 -14.85 -19.70
CA ASP A 806 -18.63 -14.35 -19.76
C ASP A 806 -17.88 -14.67 -18.46
N VAL A 807 -16.56 -14.85 -18.55
CA VAL A 807 -15.71 -15.17 -17.39
C VAL A 807 -15.76 -14.08 -16.34
N ASP A 808 -15.81 -12.81 -16.74
CA ASP A 808 -15.88 -11.69 -15.80
C ASP A 808 -17.25 -11.67 -15.09
N ALA A 809 -18.34 -11.94 -15.81
CA ALA A 809 -19.69 -12.02 -15.24
C ALA A 809 -19.90 -13.27 -14.36
N ALA A 810 -19.30 -14.41 -14.73
CA ALA A 810 -19.30 -15.62 -13.92
C ALA A 810 -18.50 -15.45 -12.63
N ARG A 811 -17.40 -14.68 -12.69
CA ARG A 811 -16.63 -14.33 -11.50
C ARG A 811 -17.40 -13.40 -10.58
N GLU A 812 -18.04 -12.36 -11.10
CA GLU A 812 -18.86 -11.43 -10.28
C GLU A 812 -20.01 -12.17 -9.58
N GLU A 813 -20.72 -13.07 -10.29
CA GLU A 813 -21.75 -13.91 -9.66
C GLU A 813 -21.18 -14.92 -8.67
N TRP A 814 -20.00 -15.51 -8.95
CA TRP A 814 -19.33 -16.42 -8.02
C TRP A 814 -18.82 -15.67 -6.77
N GLU A 815 -18.30 -14.45 -6.91
CA GLU A 815 -17.87 -13.59 -5.81
C GLU A 815 -19.07 -13.15 -4.96
N GLU A 816 -20.20 -12.77 -5.57
CA GLU A 816 -21.44 -12.48 -4.83
C GLU A 816 -22.04 -13.73 -4.13
N LYS A 817 -21.97 -14.90 -4.79
CA LYS A 817 -22.40 -16.18 -4.20
C LYS A 817 -21.48 -16.61 -3.06
N GLN A 818 -20.17 -16.45 -3.22
CA GLN A 818 -19.16 -16.71 -2.19
C GLN A 818 -19.28 -15.71 -1.04
N GLU A 819 -19.60 -14.43 -1.27
CA GLU A 819 -19.89 -13.48 -0.18
C GLU A 819 -21.14 -13.88 0.62
N LYS A 820 -22.15 -14.46 -0.05
CA LYS A 820 -23.37 -14.97 0.58
C LYS A 820 -23.14 -16.30 1.31
N GLN A 821 -22.32 -17.20 0.76
CA GLN A 821 -21.90 -18.48 1.37
C GLN A 821 -20.90 -18.25 2.52
N GLU A 822 -19.92 -17.36 2.37
CA GLU A 822 -18.95 -17.00 3.42
C GLU A 822 -19.64 -16.31 4.60
N LYS A 823 -20.78 -15.63 4.40
CA LYS A 823 -21.64 -15.12 5.48
C LYS A 823 -22.39 -16.25 6.22
N GLN A 824 -22.58 -17.41 5.61
CA GLN A 824 -23.19 -18.60 6.24
C GLN A 824 -22.16 -19.61 6.79
N GLU A 825 -20.94 -19.66 6.23
CA GLU A 825 -19.86 -20.60 6.63
C GLU A 825 -18.85 -20.04 7.64
N LYS A 826 -19.04 -18.81 8.14
CA LYS A 826 -18.19 -18.17 9.17
C LYS A 826 -18.18 -18.88 10.56
N GLU A 827 -18.80 -20.06 10.70
CA GLU A 827 -18.67 -20.93 11.88
C GLU A 827 -17.71 -22.14 11.69
N GLY A 828 -16.92 -22.20 10.60
CA GLY A 828 -15.93 -23.26 10.37
C GLY A 828 -14.52 -22.76 10.01
N PRO A 829 -13.44 -23.50 10.34
CA PRO A 829 -12.06 -23.09 10.06
C PRO A 829 -11.74 -23.17 8.56
N ARG A 830 -11.31 -22.04 7.98
CA ARG A 830 -10.91 -21.93 6.56
C ARG A 830 -9.55 -22.60 6.29
N PRO A 831 -9.36 -23.31 5.15
CA PRO A 831 -8.08 -23.90 4.78
C PRO A 831 -7.07 -22.85 4.33
N SER A 832 -5.79 -23.07 4.67
CA SER A 832 -4.68 -22.18 4.35
C SER A 832 -4.32 -22.23 2.86
N LYS A 833 -4.01 -21.05 2.28
CA LYS A 833 -3.42 -20.94 0.94
C LYS A 833 -2.01 -21.56 0.97
N SER A 834 -1.87 -22.75 0.41
CA SER A 834 -0.59 -23.45 0.33
C SER A 834 0.41 -22.71 -0.55
N LYS A 835 1.52 -22.27 0.05
CA LYS A 835 2.77 -21.94 -0.63
C LYS A 835 3.86 -22.89 -0.15
N ASP A 836 3.66 -24.19 -0.32
CA ASP A 836 4.72 -25.18 -0.11
C ASP A 836 4.71 -26.20 -1.24
N VAL A 837 5.68 -26.06 -2.13
CA VAL A 837 5.93 -26.98 -3.24
C VAL A 837 7.23 -27.73 -2.91
N SER A 838 7.17 -29.06 -2.81
CA SER A 838 8.31 -29.89 -2.39
C SER A 838 9.54 -29.69 -3.29
N PRO A 839 10.77 -29.94 -2.80
CA PRO A 839 11.99 -29.87 -3.62
C PRO A 839 11.94 -30.70 -4.90
N GLU A 840 11.27 -31.87 -4.87
CA GLU A 840 11.05 -32.72 -6.04
C GLU A 840 10.12 -32.04 -7.05
N VAL A 841 9.03 -31.43 -6.58
CA VAL A 841 8.09 -30.70 -7.46
C VAL A 841 8.76 -29.44 -8.02
N GLN A 842 9.60 -28.73 -7.26
CA GLN A 842 10.40 -27.63 -7.81
C GLN A 842 11.40 -28.11 -8.87
N GLN A 843 12.00 -29.29 -8.69
CA GLN A 843 12.91 -29.87 -9.68
C GLN A 843 12.17 -30.31 -10.95
N GLU A 844 10.98 -30.90 -10.81
CA GLU A 844 10.14 -31.26 -11.95
C GLU A 844 9.60 -30.02 -12.67
N LEU A 845 9.18 -28.98 -11.95
CA LEU A 845 8.81 -27.68 -12.52
C LEU A 845 9.96 -27.08 -13.32
N ARG A 846 11.20 -27.12 -12.81
CA ARG A 846 12.38 -26.68 -13.57
C ARG A 846 12.59 -27.50 -14.84
N ARG A 847 12.38 -28.82 -14.80
CA ARG A 847 12.48 -29.69 -15.99
C ARG A 847 11.41 -29.35 -17.03
N ILE A 848 10.15 -29.21 -16.61
CA ILE A 848 9.02 -28.82 -17.46
C ILE A 848 9.26 -27.44 -18.08
N MET A 849 9.74 -26.48 -17.28
CA MET A 849 10.13 -25.15 -17.78
C MET A 849 11.25 -25.25 -18.81
N GLU A 850 12.29 -26.04 -18.58
CA GLU A 850 13.41 -26.22 -19.51
C GLU A 850 12.93 -26.79 -20.86
N GLU A 851 12.10 -27.83 -20.83
CA GLU A 851 11.52 -28.45 -22.03
C GLU A 851 10.60 -27.48 -22.78
N HIS A 852 9.79 -26.70 -22.06
CA HIS A 852 8.91 -25.69 -22.65
C HIS A 852 9.70 -24.60 -23.37
N HIS A 853 10.73 -24.03 -22.73
CA HIS A 853 11.57 -22.99 -23.33
C HIS A 853 12.39 -23.52 -24.51
N GLN A 854 12.87 -24.77 -24.46
CA GLN A 854 13.54 -25.40 -25.60
C GLN A 854 12.61 -25.59 -26.80
N LYS A 855 11.32 -25.88 -26.60
CA LYS A 855 10.33 -25.97 -27.68
C LYS A 855 9.97 -24.60 -28.26
N TRP A 856 9.94 -23.55 -27.42
CA TRP A 856 9.56 -22.18 -27.84
C TRP A 856 10.39 -21.64 -29.01
N ILE A 857 11.68 -21.96 -29.11
CA ILE A 857 12.56 -21.45 -30.18
C ILE A 857 12.15 -21.94 -31.58
N ASP A 858 11.41 -23.05 -31.66
CA ASP A 858 10.94 -23.71 -32.87
C ASP A 858 9.41 -23.61 -33.04
N GLN A 859 8.72 -22.85 -32.17
CA GLN A 859 7.29 -22.60 -32.27
C GLN A 859 6.98 -21.26 -32.94
N PRO A 860 5.96 -21.17 -33.81
CA PRO A 860 5.47 -19.91 -34.37
C PRO A 860 5.02 -18.93 -33.29
N VAL A 861 5.55 -17.70 -33.30
CA VAL A 861 5.15 -16.65 -32.35
C VAL A 861 4.38 -15.53 -33.06
N PRO A 862 3.15 -15.18 -32.63
CA PRO A 862 2.35 -14.12 -33.25
C PRO A 862 3.08 -12.76 -33.34
N ALA A 863 3.80 -12.35 -32.29
CA ALA A 863 4.59 -11.11 -32.26
C ALA A 863 5.70 -11.06 -33.35
N LEU A 864 6.15 -12.23 -33.82
CA LEU A 864 7.12 -12.39 -34.90
C LEU A 864 6.46 -12.55 -36.28
N GLY A 865 5.14 -12.36 -36.37
CA GLY A 865 4.36 -12.53 -37.59
C GLY A 865 4.18 -14.01 -37.97
N GLY A 866 4.03 -14.89 -36.98
CA GLY A 866 3.84 -16.33 -37.19
C GLY A 866 5.13 -17.09 -37.54
N LYS A 867 6.30 -16.45 -37.44
CA LYS A 867 7.61 -17.09 -37.60
C LYS A 867 8.10 -17.66 -36.28
N THR A 868 8.95 -18.68 -36.34
CA THR A 868 9.66 -19.15 -35.14
C THR A 868 10.77 -18.17 -34.74
N PRO A 869 11.17 -18.11 -33.45
CA PRO A 869 12.35 -17.35 -33.03
C PRO A 869 13.60 -17.69 -33.86
N ARG A 870 13.83 -18.98 -34.15
CA ARG A 870 14.96 -19.44 -34.98
C ARG A 870 14.92 -18.92 -36.42
N GLU A 871 13.74 -18.78 -37.00
CA GLU A 871 13.57 -18.19 -38.34
C GLU A 871 13.72 -16.67 -38.30
N ALA A 872 13.15 -16.01 -37.29
CA ALA A 872 13.12 -14.57 -37.17
C ALA A 872 14.55 -13.97 -37.02
N VAL A 873 15.43 -14.62 -36.25
CA VAL A 873 16.82 -14.17 -36.04
C VAL A 873 17.66 -14.11 -37.31
N ARG A 874 17.25 -14.78 -38.40
CA ARG A 874 17.95 -14.72 -39.70
C ARG A 874 17.88 -13.36 -40.38
N SER A 875 16.97 -12.49 -39.95
CA SER A 875 16.83 -11.12 -40.46
C SER A 875 17.21 -10.10 -39.39
N LYS A 876 17.80 -8.96 -39.76
CA LYS A 876 18.13 -7.89 -38.79
C LYS A 876 16.89 -7.40 -38.01
N ARG A 877 15.75 -7.24 -38.69
CA ARG A 877 14.48 -6.82 -38.07
C ARG A 877 13.90 -7.88 -37.14
N GLY A 878 13.91 -9.15 -37.56
CA GLY A 878 13.42 -10.25 -36.74
C GLY A 878 14.32 -10.53 -35.54
N LYS A 879 15.65 -10.44 -35.71
CA LYS A 879 16.62 -10.52 -34.61
C LYS A 879 16.31 -9.50 -33.51
N LYS A 880 16.10 -8.23 -33.87
CA LYS A 880 15.73 -7.18 -32.91
C LYS A 880 14.42 -7.49 -32.17
N LYS A 881 13.41 -8.02 -32.87
CA LYS A 881 12.14 -8.44 -32.24
C LYS A 881 12.33 -9.60 -31.26
N VAL A 882 13.16 -10.58 -31.62
CA VAL A 882 13.49 -11.72 -30.74
C VAL A 882 14.27 -11.24 -29.51
N GLU A 883 15.22 -10.32 -29.68
CA GLU A 883 15.96 -9.72 -28.55
C GLU A 883 15.03 -9.00 -27.56
N GLU A 884 14.01 -8.26 -28.04
CA GLU A 884 13.00 -7.62 -27.18
C GLU A 884 12.10 -8.63 -26.46
N LEU A 885 11.70 -9.72 -27.12
CA LEU A 885 10.97 -10.82 -26.46
C LEU A 885 11.81 -11.51 -25.36
N LEU A 886 13.10 -11.69 -25.60
CA LEU A 886 14.00 -12.28 -24.60
C LEU A 886 14.22 -11.33 -23.41
N LYS A 887 14.24 -10.01 -23.61
CA LYS A 887 14.24 -9.05 -22.50
C LYS A 887 12.98 -9.19 -21.64
N PHE A 888 11.82 -9.34 -22.27
CA PHE A 888 10.56 -9.57 -21.56
C PHE A 888 10.61 -10.84 -20.70
N PHE A 889 11.10 -11.95 -21.26
CA PHE A 889 11.27 -13.21 -20.49
C PHE A 889 12.29 -13.05 -19.35
N GLU A 890 13.43 -12.42 -19.61
CA GLU A 890 14.48 -12.21 -18.61
C GLU A 890 13.97 -11.36 -17.44
N ASN A 891 13.11 -10.36 -17.70
CA ASN A 891 12.46 -9.57 -16.66
C ASN A 891 11.54 -10.41 -15.76
N ILE A 892 10.67 -11.23 -16.37
CA ILE A 892 9.73 -12.10 -15.62
C ILE A 892 10.49 -13.13 -14.78
N GLU A 893 11.47 -13.80 -15.38
CA GLU A 893 12.24 -14.85 -14.70
C GLU A 893 13.11 -14.25 -13.57
N GLU A 894 13.63 -13.03 -13.72
CA GLU A 894 14.33 -12.34 -12.63
C GLU A 894 13.39 -11.98 -11.46
N ARG A 895 12.13 -11.61 -11.74
CA ARG A 895 11.13 -11.37 -10.69
C ARG A 895 10.79 -12.66 -9.93
N ARG A 896 10.59 -13.77 -10.64
CA ARG A 896 10.41 -15.11 -10.04
C ARG A 896 11.57 -15.49 -9.15
N ARG A 897 12.80 -15.31 -9.66
CA ARG A 897 14.03 -15.58 -8.90
C ARG A 897 14.08 -14.79 -7.60
N ARG A 898 13.71 -13.51 -7.61
CA ARG A 898 13.67 -12.66 -6.40
C ARG A 898 12.53 -13.02 -5.44
N ALA A 899 11.41 -13.50 -5.96
CA ALA A 899 10.28 -13.99 -5.17
C ALA A 899 10.52 -15.39 -4.56
N GLY A 900 11.66 -16.02 -4.84
CA GLY A 900 11.97 -17.39 -4.38
C GLY A 900 11.25 -18.48 -5.18
N GLU A 901 10.64 -18.14 -6.31
CA GLU A 901 9.96 -19.06 -7.21
C GLU A 901 10.95 -19.79 -8.13
N SER A 902 10.51 -20.90 -8.73
CA SER A 902 11.27 -21.57 -9.79
C SER A 902 11.38 -20.68 -11.02
N TRP A 903 12.59 -20.52 -11.56
CA TRP A 903 12.89 -19.62 -12.66
C TRP A 903 13.81 -20.28 -13.70
N TYR A 904 13.84 -19.72 -14.92
CA TYR A 904 14.61 -20.21 -16.05
C TYR A 904 15.70 -19.21 -16.49
N ASP A 905 16.92 -19.72 -16.72
CA ASP A 905 18.03 -18.91 -17.25
C ASP A 905 17.87 -18.65 -18.76
N VAL A 906 17.31 -17.47 -19.07
CA VAL A 906 17.07 -17.00 -20.44
C VAL A 906 18.35 -16.90 -21.28
N ASN A 907 19.55 -16.86 -20.67
CA ASN A 907 20.81 -16.89 -21.43
C ASN A 907 21.00 -18.19 -22.21
N LYS A 908 20.39 -19.29 -21.76
CA LYS A 908 20.37 -20.54 -22.52
C LYS A 908 19.65 -20.36 -23.87
N LEU A 909 18.52 -19.66 -23.90
CA LEU A 909 17.81 -19.33 -25.15
C LEU A 909 18.63 -18.42 -26.05
N ARG A 910 19.30 -17.40 -25.48
CA ARG A 910 20.21 -16.52 -26.25
C ARG A 910 21.29 -17.33 -26.96
N LYS A 911 21.92 -18.28 -26.25
CA LYS A 911 22.94 -19.19 -26.82
C LYS A 911 22.36 -20.08 -27.92
N MET A 912 21.20 -20.69 -27.71
CA MET A 912 20.54 -21.54 -28.72
C MET A 912 20.16 -20.78 -30.00
N LEU A 913 19.86 -19.49 -29.89
CA LEU A 913 19.51 -18.60 -31.00
C LEU A 913 20.72 -17.92 -31.65
N GLY A 914 21.94 -18.18 -31.16
CA GLY A 914 23.17 -17.56 -31.69
C GLY A 914 23.27 -16.05 -31.42
N LEU A 915 22.60 -15.57 -30.36
CA LEU A 915 22.65 -14.19 -29.91
C LEU A 915 23.81 -14.04 -28.91
N ARG A 916 24.56 -12.95 -29.00
CA ARG A 916 25.60 -12.62 -28.00
C ARG A 916 24.93 -12.08 -26.73
N GLU A 917 25.59 -12.30 -25.59
CA GLU A 917 25.25 -11.69 -24.31
C GLU A 917 25.25 -10.15 -24.39
#